data_AF-A0A9C6WSA3-F1
#
_entry.id   AF-A0A9C6WSA3-F1
#
_cell.length_a   1.000
_cell.length_b   1.000
_cell.length_c   1.000
_cell.angle_alpha   90.00
_cell.angle_beta   90.00
_cell.angle_gamma   90.00
#
_symmetry.space_group_name_H-M   'P 1'
#
loop_
_entity.id
_entity.type
_entity.pdbx_description
1 polymer ?
#
loop_
_entity_poly.entity_id
_entity_poly.type
_entity_poly.pdbx_seq_one_letter_code
_entity_poly.pdbx_strand_id
1 'polypeptide(L)'
;MKRATAAAISSSLQRFHHLPFPTFASLRTFSFFGPSNPRPFPDYSLKKPTVTDTHLVHRISTTIKQRRSEPLRRVLKPYESKFKPDHFIWVLMDIKNDYNLVLDFFNWARLRRDPSLEALCIVLQISVAARDLRMAQRLVSEFWGRPRLNAHQVFDVFTERLIYTYKDWGADPHVFDVFFQVIVESGMLLEAGKLFYKLLSYGVVLSVDSCNLFLTRLGGSFKGMWTAVRVFREYAKVGVCWKTMSYNIILHCLCNLGKIREAHTLLIQMEFRGNVPDVVSYSTMISGYCQVGEVEKVLKLVEELRRKGLTPNEYTFNNILVLLCKAGEVVEAMKVLRQMSKQGAFPDNVVYTTLISSFCKSGNVSAAYKLFDEMRHKKINPDFVTYTSVLHGLCQTGKMVEAHQLFGEMIGKGLEPDEVTYTALIDGHCKAGEMKEAFSIHNQMVQKGLTPNIITYTALVDGLCKRGEVDIANDLLHEMAGKGLQLNLCTYNVMVNGLCKIGNIEQAIKLMEEMDLAGFYPDTITYTTVMDAYCKMGEMAKAHELLRIMLDKGLQPTVVTFNVLMNGFCMLGMVEDGERLIKWMLEKGIMPNATTFNSLMKQYCIRNNMRATTEIYKGMLAQGVKPDSNTYNILIKGHSVARNMKEAWYLHKEMVEKGFTLTAASYSALIKGFCKRKKFAEARQLFEEMRIQGLVADKEIYDIFVDVNYGEGNWEITLELCDEAIEKCLIKRNYWDTARCYILDPFVSLACRKTKENKETNKVLTLFPEETMTKSEVKLLGAWPSPFVMRARIALNIKSVSYEFLEETFQPKSQLLLDSNPVYKKVPVLINQDKPICESLIIVQYVDDVWSSGPSILPSEPYDRAIARFWATYLDDKWYPTLRSVRGAKGEDERKKLITEVGEGLTLLEDALNKTSRGKDFFGGDQIGYLDIAFGCFLGWLRVTESLTGVKLLDQVKTPCLVKWAERFCAHGAVKDVMPQTEKLVEFAKMLMAKMAASTPN
;
A
#
# COMPACT_ATOMS: atom_id res chain seq x y z
N MET A 1 43.19 -20.12 30.29
CA MET A 1 41.98 -19.40 29.80
C MET A 1 40.75 -20.27 29.47
N LYS A 2 40.76 -21.61 29.58
CA LYS A 2 39.56 -22.46 29.37
C LYS A 2 38.80 -22.91 30.63
N ARG A 3 39.22 -22.48 31.83
CA ARG A 3 38.54 -22.81 33.11
C ARG A 3 37.71 -21.66 33.71
N ALA A 4 37.92 -20.42 33.26
CA ALA A 4 37.17 -19.25 33.78
C ALA A 4 35.77 -19.09 33.14
N THR A 5 35.54 -19.66 31.96
CA THR A 5 34.24 -19.65 31.27
C THR A 5 33.24 -20.68 31.80
N ALA A 6 33.69 -21.72 32.52
CA ALA A 6 32.81 -22.72 33.12
C ALA A 6 32.13 -22.22 34.41
N ALA A 7 32.77 -21.30 35.14
CA ALA A 7 32.23 -20.77 36.41
C ALA A 7 31.16 -19.68 36.21
N ALA A 8 31.22 -18.91 35.11
CA ALA A 8 30.23 -17.86 34.81
C ALA A 8 28.89 -18.40 34.28
N ILE A 9 28.87 -19.62 33.73
CA ILE A 9 27.65 -20.28 33.25
C ILE A 9 26.92 -20.99 34.40
N SER A 10 27.63 -21.38 35.46
CA SER A 10 27.04 -22.00 36.66
C SER A 10 26.18 -21.02 37.49
N SER A 11 26.47 -19.72 37.48
CA SER A 11 25.75 -18.73 38.30
C SER A 11 24.47 -18.21 37.62
N SER A 12 24.34 -18.34 36.29
CA SER A 12 23.14 -17.96 35.53
C SER A 12 22.06 -19.05 35.49
N LEU A 13 22.42 -20.31 35.82
CA LEU A 13 21.49 -21.44 35.90
C LEU A 13 20.72 -21.56 37.23
N GLN A 14 21.13 -20.87 38.29
CA GLN A 14 20.47 -20.96 39.62
C GLN A 14 19.26 -20.04 39.81
N ARG A 15 18.94 -19.14 38.87
CA ARG A 15 17.79 -18.20 39.00
C ARG A 15 16.50 -18.63 38.29
N PHE A 16 16.43 -19.84 37.72
CA PHE A 16 15.21 -20.35 37.07
C PHE A 16 14.57 -21.56 37.76
N HIS A 17 15.07 -21.95 38.94
CA HIS A 17 14.27 -22.76 39.87
C HIS A 17 13.33 -21.81 40.61
N HIS A 18 12.04 -21.94 40.33
CA HIS A 18 10.87 -21.41 41.04
C HIS A 18 9.92 -20.66 40.10
N LEU A 19 9.00 -21.40 39.49
CA LEU A 19 7.55 -21.13 39.40
C LEU A 19 6.88 -22.33 38.68
N PRO A 20 5.60 -22.63 38.96
CA PRO A 20 5.10 -24.00 39.11
C PRO A 20 4.71 -24.65 37.79
N PHE A 21 5.06 -25.92 37.64
CA PHE A 21 4.42 -26.81 36.66
C PHE A 21 2.95 -27.03 37.07
N PRO A 22 1.97 -26.93 36.15
CA PRO A 22 0.68 -27.54 36.39
C PRO A 22 0.91 -29.05 36.45
N THR A 23 0.60 -29.63 37.60
CA THR A 23 0.60 -31.06 37.85
C THR A 23 -0.33 -31.74 36.86
N PHE A 24 0.25 -32.48 35.90
CA PHE A 24 -0.46 -33.48 35.12
C PHE A 24 -0.74 -34.71 36.01
N ALA A 25 -1.63 -34.53 36.98
CA ALA A 25 -2.26 -35.62 37.71
C ALA A 25 -3.54 -35.99 36.94
N SER A 26 -3.49 -37.17 36.31
CA SER A 26 -4.57 -37.93 35.67
C SER A 26 -4.34 -38.16 34.17
N LEU A 27 -3.51 -39.15 33.88
CA LEU A 27 -3.64 -40.06 32.74
C LEU A 27 -2.64 -41.19 33.02
N ARG A 28 -3.16 -42.39 33.27
CA ARG A 28 -2.43 -43.58 33.69
C ARG A 28 -1.11 -43.72 32.92
N THR A 29 0.00 -43.52 33.62
CA THR A 29 1.30 -44.05 33.24
C THR A 29 1.15 -45.56 33.07
N PHE A 30 1.10 -46.05 31.84
CA PHE A 30 1.35 -47.45 31.56
C PHE A 30 2.85 -47.69 31.76
N SER A 31 3.24 -47.93 33.02
CA SER A 31 4.56 -48.44 33.39
C SER A 31 4.66 -49.89 32.92
N PHE A 32 5.23 -50.13 31.73
CA PHE A 32 5.32 -51.48 31.16
C PHE A 32 6.68 -52.16 31.27
N PHE A 33 7.70 -51.54 31.87
CA PHE A 33 9.00 -52.22 32.01
C PHE A 33 9.65 -51.97 33.38
N GLY A 34 9.59 -53.00 34.23
CA GLY A 34 10.72 -53.36 35.09
C GLY A 34 11.77 -54.15 34.28
N PRO A 35 12.96 -54.42 34.83
CA PRO A 35 14.06 -55.06 34.10
C PRO A 35 13.64 -56.48 33.75
N SER A 36 13.26 -56.71 32.50
CA SER A 36 12.76 -58.00 32.02
C SER A 36 13.51 -58.37 30.75
N ASN A 37 14.15 -59.53 30.76
CA ASN A 37 14.79 -60.11 29.59
C ASN A 37 13.79 -60.18 28.42
N PRO A 38 14.24 -59.92 27.17
CA PRO A 38 13.37 -60.00 26.00
C PRO A 38 12.72 -61.39 25.91
N ARG A 39 11.45 -61.43 25.49
CA ARG A 39 10.75 -62.71 25.30
C ARG A 39 11.46 -63.49 24.19
N PRO A 40 11.78 -64.78 24.40
CA PRO A 40 12.33 -65.60 23.33
C PRO A 40 11.29 -65.77 22.22
N PHE A 41 11.75 -65.81 20.98
CA PHE A 41 10.89 -66.19 19.85
C PHE A 41 10.37 -67.62 20.05
N PRO A 42 9.09 -67.88 19.74
CA PRO A 42 8.51 -69.21 19.84
C PRO A 42 9.22 -70.21 18.91
N ASP A 43 9.30 -71.47 19.34
CA ASP A 43 9.83 -72.56 18.51
C ASP A 43 8.83 -72.94 17.42
N TYR A 44 9.28 -72.94 16.16
CA TYR A 44 8.47 -73.38 15.05
C TYR A 44 8.31 -74.90 15.08
N SER A 45 7.09 -75.39 15.32
CA SER A 45 6.78 -76.82 15.38
C SER A 45 5.97 -77.24 14.18
N LEU A 46 6.68 -77.61 13.11
CA LEU A 46 6.07 -78.20 11.93
C LEU A 46 5.56 -79.62 12.24
N LYS A 47 4.39 -80.00 11.71
CA LYS A 47 3.93 -81.40 11.77
C LYS A 47 5.00 -82.31 11.17
N LYS A 48 5.35 -83.39 11.88
CA LYS A 48 6.34 -84.35 11.36
C LYS A 48 5.74 -85.09 10.16
N PRO A 49 6.44 -85.16 9.01
CA PRO A 49 5.96 -85.89 7.86
C PRO A 49 5.84 -87.39 8.19
N THR A 50 4.81 -88.04 7.65
CA THR A 50 4.73 -89.51 7.69
C THR A 50 5.84 -90.10 6.80
N VAL A 51 6.20 -91.37 6.98
CA VAL A 51 7.25 -92.04 6.17
C VAL A 51 6.96 -91.90 4.66
N THR A 52 5.69 -91.99 4.26
CA THR A 52 5.25 -91.78 2.86
C THR A 52 5.43 -90.36 2.38
N ASP A 53 5.18 -89.36 3.24
CA ASP A 53 5.34 -87.95 2.91
C ASP A 53 6.83 -87.58 2.79
N THR A 54 7.69 -88.13 3.63
CA THR A 54 9.15 -87.93 3.57
C THR A 54 9.74 -88.46 2.26
N HIS A 55 9.32 -89.65 1.81
CA HIS A 55 9.75 -90.19 0.52
C HIS A 55 9.24 -89.33 -0.66
N LEU A 56 8.02 -88.80 -0.57
CA LEU A 56 7.45 -87.94 -1.60
C LEU A 56 8.17 -86.58 -1.67
N VAL A 57 8.42 -85.94 -0.52
CA VAL A 57 9.18 -84.69 -0.42
C VAL A 57 10.58 -84.89 -0.97
N HIS A 58 11.29 -85.93 -0.55
CA HIS A 58 12.65 -86.20 -1.02
C HIS A 58 12.70 -86.41 -2.55
N ARG A 59 11.73 -87.13 -3.12
CA ARG A 59 11.60 -87.29 -4.58
C ARG A 59 11.32 -85.97 -5.29
N ILE A 60 10.44 -85.14 -4.75
CA ILE A 60 10.13 -83.82 -5.32
C ILE A 60 11.37 -82.92 -5.25
N SER A 61 12.02 -82.83 -4.09
CA SER A 61 13.23 -82.02 -3.86
C SER A 61 14.40 -82.46 -4.76
N THR A 62 14.64 -83.76 -4.92
CA THR A 62 15.69 -84.28 -5.81
C THR A 62 15.36 -84.02 -7.29
N THR A 63 14.11 -84.19 -7.70
CA THR A 63 13.67 -83.90 -9.08
C THR A 63 13.81 -82.40 -9.39
N ILE A 64 13.49 -81.52 -8.44
CA ILE A 64 13.68 -80.06 -8.59
C ILE A 64 15.16 -79.69 -8.71
N LYS A 65 16.03 -80.30 -7.88
CA LYS A 65 17.49 -80.03 -7.87
C LYS A 65 18.23 -80.57 -9.10
N GLN A 66 17.78 -81.70 -9.66
CA GLN A 66 18.45 -82.36 -10.79
C GLN A 66 17.98 -81.89 -12.18
N ARG A 67 17.01 -80.96 -12.24
CA ARG A 67 16.48 -80.47 -13.52
C ARG A 67 17.57 -79.74 -14.32
N ARG A 68 17.83 -80.18 -15.55
CA ARG A 68 18.90 -79.61 -16.40
C ARG A 68 18.48 -78.38 -17.22
N SER A 69 17.23 -77.92 -17.10
CA SER A 69 16.63 -76.67 -17.67
C SER A 69 15.11 -76.76 -17.90
N GLU A 70 14.48 -77.92 -17.68
CA GLU A 70 13.04 -78.10 -17.94
C GLU A 70 12.14 -77.27 -17.00
N PRO A 71 11.04 -76.66 -17.52
CA PRO A 71 10.10 -75.92 -16.70
C PRO A 71 9.44 -76.81 -15.65
N LEU A 72 9.36 -76.32 -14.40
CA LEU A 72 8.76 -77.03 -13.25
C LEU A 72 7.34 -77.55 -13.52
N ARG A 73 6.58 -76.89 -14.41
CA ARG A 73 5.25 -77.33 -14.84
C ARG A 73 5.24 -78.73 -15.46
N ARG A 74 6.29 -79.11 -16.19
CA ARG A 74 6.41 -80.44 -16.82
C ARG A 74 6.99 -81.46 -15.83
N VAL A 75 8.05 -81.08 -15.13
CA VAL A 75 8.80 -81.92 -14.20
C VAL A 75 7.96 -82.37 -13.00
N LEU A 76 7.12 -81.49 -12.45
CA LEU A 76 6.30 -81.79 -11.28
C LEU A 76 4.91 -82.34 -11.61
N LYS A 77 4.55 -82.48 -12.89
CA LYS A 77 3.24 -82.96 -13.34
C LYS A 77 2.78 -84.28 -12.71
N PRO A 78 3.65 -85.29 -12.55
CA PRO A 78 3.28 -86.56 -11.93
C PRO A 78 2.95 -86.48 -10.43
N TYR A 79 3.40 -85.42 -9.75
CA TYR A 79 3.28 -85.28 -8.30
C TYR A 79 2.10 -84.37 -7.88
N GLU A 80 1.45 -83.72 -8.84
CA GLU A 80 0.39 -82.73 -8.62
C GLU A 80 -0.79 -83.26 -7.79
N SER A 81 -1.29 -84.46 -8.12
CA SER A 81 -2.45 -85.06 -7.44
C SER A 81 -2.18 -85.50 -6.01
N LYS A 82 -0.91 -85.65 -5.62
CA LYS A 82 -0.47 -86.07 -4.28
C LYS A 82 0.00 -84.89 -3.42
N PHE A 83 0.02 -83.68 -3.97
CA PHE A 83 0.58 -82.51 -3.33
C PHE A 83 -0.37 -81.91 -2.29
N LYS A 84 0.11 -81.73 -1.05
CA LYS A 84 -0.63 -81.14 0.08
C LYS A 84 0.09 -79.86 0.51
N PRO A 85 -0.59 -78.91 1.18
CA PRO A 85 0.04 -77.69 1.68
C PRO A 85 1.28 -77.95 2.56
N ASP A 86 1.26 -78.99 3.38
CA ASP A 86 2.40 -79.35 4.24
C ASP A 86 3.63 -79.81 3.42
N HIS A 87 3.41 -80.51 2.28
CA HIS A 87 4.47 -80.88 1.34
C HIS A 87 5.18 -79.66 0.74
N PHE A 88 4.48 -78.53 0.57
CA PHE A 88 5.08 -77.28 0.07
C PHE A 88 6.12 -76.74 1.05
N ILE A 89 5.79 -76.68 2.34
CA ILE A 89 6.70 -76.20 3.38
C ILE A 89 7.90 -77.15 3.53
N TRP A 90 7.68 -78.47 3.52
CA TRP A 90 8.78 -79.44 3.59
C TRP A 90 9.72 -79.39 2.38
N VAL A 91 9.20 -79.20 1.16
CA VAL A 91 10.05 -79.02 -0.03
C VAL A 91 10.82 -77.70 0.04
N LEU A 92 10.20 -76.62 0.53
CA LEU A 92 10.91 -75.36 0.80
C LEU A 92 12.07 -75.55 1.79
N MET A 93 11.95 -76.41 2.81
CA MET A 93 13.05 -76.71 3.74
C MET A 93 14.26 -77.31 3.02
N ASP A 94 14.01 -78.21 2.07
CA ASP A 94 15.05 -78.92 1.34
C ASP A 94 15.76 -78.05 0.30
N ILE A 95 15.07 -77.04 -0.26
CA ILE A 95 15.59 -76.15 -1.31
C ILE A 95 15.96 -74.75 -0.81
N LYS A 96 15.80 -74.46 0.49
CA LYS A 96 15.99 -73.11 1.08
C LYS A 96 17.32 -72.42 0.77
N ASN A 97 18.37 -73.19 0.46
CA ASN A 97 19.69 -72.66 0.15
C ASN A 97 19.83 -72.15 -1.30
N ASP A 98 18.87 -72.43 -2.19
CA ASP A 98 18.86 -71.95 -3.57
C ASP A 98 17.61 -71.08 -3.82
N TYR A 99 17.82 -69.77 -3.81
CA TYR A 99 16.75 -68.78 -3.91
C TYR A 99 15.97 -68.85 -5.24
N ASN A 100 16.65 -69.12 -6.35
CA ASN A 100 16.01 -69.18 -7.66
C ASN A 100 15.09 -70.39 -7.75
N LEU A 101 15.51 -71.54 -7.19
CA LEU A 101 14.65 -72.72 -7.09
C LEU A 101 13.45 -72.49 -6.19
N VAL A 102 13.62 -71.78 -5.07
CA VAL A 102 12.53 -71.39 -4.15
C VAL A 102 11.49 -70.54 -4.88
N LEU A 103 11.92 -69.51 -5.63
CA LEU A 103 11.00 -68.64 -6.37
C LEU A 103 10.28 -69.36 -7.50
N ASP A 104 10.99 -70.19 -8.28
CA ASP A 104 10.37 -70.98 -9.35
C ASP A 104 9.32 -71.95 -8.79
N PHE A 105 9.63 -72.60 -7.67
CA PHE A 105 8.72 -73.52 -7.00
C PHE A 105 7.51 -72.79 -6.39
N PHE A 106 7.72 -71.62 -5.79
CA PHE A 106 6.66 -70.76 -5.28
C PHE A 106 5.73 -70.26 -6.39
N ASN A 107 6.28 -69.79 -7.51
CA ASN A 107 5.51 -69.36 -8.68
C ASN A 107 4.70 -70.53 -9.29
N TRP A 108 5.29 -71.73 -9.37
CA TRP A 108 4.60 -72.93 -9.81
C TRP A 108 3.44 -73.31 -8.89
N ALA A 109 3.60 -73.20 -7.57
CA ALA A 109 2.55 -73.49 -6.59
C ALA A 109 1.41 -72.47 -6.66
N ARG A 110 1.75 -71.17 -6.74
CA ARG A 110 0.82 -70.04 -6.82
C ARG A 110 -0.12 -70.12 -8.03
N LEU A 111 0.33 -70.65 -9.17
CA LEU A 111 -0.50 -70.85 -10.37
C LEU A 111 -1.61 -71.89 -10.21
N ARG A 112 -1.58 -72.71 -9.16
CA ARG A 112 -2.47 -73.87 -8.99
C ARG A 112 -3.35 -73.75 -7.74
N ARG A 113 -2.75 -73.28 -6.65
CA ARG A 113 -3.41 -73.10 -5.37
C ARG A 113 -2.80 -71.90 -4.66
N ASP A 114 -3.64 -71.13 -4.00
CA ASP A 114 -3.17 -70.01 -3.19
C ASP A 114 -2.30 -70.54 -2.03
N PRO A 115 -1.04 -70.11 -1.90
CA PRO A 115 -0.17 -70.55 -0.82
C PRO A 115 -0.78 -70.19 0.54
N SER A 116 -0.55 -71.05 1.54
CA SER A 116 -0.96 -70.76 2.91
C SER A 116 -0.24 -69.51 3.43
N LEU A 117 -0.84 -68.80 4.38
CA LEU A 117 -0.21 -67.66 5.04
C LEU A 117 1.18 -68.02 5.61
N GLU A 118 1.32 -69.24 6.13
CA GLU A 118 2.57 -69.79 6.63
C GLU A 118 3.63 -69.93 5.55
N ALA A 119 3.25 -70.47 4.39
CA ALA A 119 4.13 -70.55 3.22
C ALA A 119 4.54 -69.16 2.71
N LEU A 120 3.63 -68.18 2.75
CA LEU A 120 3.92 -66.78 2.39
C LEU A 120 4.93 -66.15 3.37
N CYS A 121 4.77 -66.32 4.68
CA CYS A 121 5.72 -65.82 5.68
C CYS A 121 7.11 -66.46 5.53
N ILE A 122 7.18 -67.75 5.22
CA ILE A 122 8.45 -68.46 4.99
C ILE A 122 9.14 -67.96 3.73
N VAL A 123 8.43 -67.82 2.60
CA VAL A 123 9.01 -67.30 1.35
C VAL A 123 9.41 -65.83 1.48
N LEU A 124 8.67 -65.04 2.28
CA LEU A 124 9.03 -63.68 2.64
C LEU A 124 10.37 -63.65 3.39
N GLN A 125 10.56 -64.49 4.40
CA GLN A 125 11.82 -64.58 5.16
C GLN A 125 13.00 -65.03 4.28
N ILE A 126 12.79 -66.02 3.41
CA ILE A 126 13.82 -66.47 2.46
C ILE A 126 14.17 -65.36 1.46
N SER A 127 13.18 -64.58 0.99
CA SER A 127 13.40 -63.46 0.06
C SER A 127 14.21 -62.34 0.71
N VAL A 128 13.95 -62.03 1.98
CA VAL A 128 14.74 -61.06 2.74
C VAL A 128 16.16 -61.57 2.97
N ALA A 129 16.33 -62.83 3.37
CA ALA A 129 17.64 -63.46 3.55
C ALA A 129 18.47 -63.47 2.25
N ALA A 130 17.82 -63.59 1.09
CA ALA A 130 18.42 -63.49 -0.25
C ALA A 130 18.63 -62.05 -0.75
N ARG A 131 18.26 -61.02 0.04
CA ARG A 131 18.31 -59.58 -0.29
C ARG A 131 17.40 -59.12 -1.44
N ASP A 132 16.37 -59.88 -1.81
CA ASP A 132 15.34 -59.44 -2.76
C ASP A 132 14.20 -58.72 -2.03
N LEU A 133 14.45 -57.46 -1.67
CA LEU A 133 13.49 -56.61 -0.96
C LEU A 133 12.26 -56.26 -1.81
N ARG A 134 12.37 -56.28 -3.14
CA ARG A 134 11.26 -55.99 -4.04
C ARG A 134 10.25 -57.12 -4.05
N MET A 135 10.71 -58.37 -4.09
CA MET A 135 9.85 -59.53 -3.94
C MET A 135 9.22 -59.55 -2.54
N ALA A 136 10.01 -59.29 -1.49
CA ALA A 136 9.51 -59.23 -0.12
C ALA A 136 8.38 -58.19 0.05
N GLN A 137 8.58 -56.96 -0.43
CA GLN A 137 7.54 -55.91 -0.42
C GLN A 137 6.32 -56.33 -1.23
N ARG A 138 6.51 -56.90 -2.43
CA ARG A 138 5.40 -57.38 -3.27
C ARG A 138 4.55 -58.44 -2.57
N LEU A 139 5.18 -59.42 -1.91
CA LEU A 139 4.47 -60.50 -1.21
C LEU A 139 3.59 -59.95 -0.07
N VAL A 140 4.10 -58.97 0.67
CA VAL A 140 3.32 -58.27 1.69
C VAL A 140 2.23 -57.44 1.00
N SER A 141 2.54 -56.53 0.08
CA SER A 141 1.53 -55.68 -0.58
C SER A 141 0.41 -56.47 -1.28
N GLU A 142 0.71 -57.60 -1.94
CA GLU A 142 -0.29 -58.47 -2.57
C GLU A 142 -1.23 -59.15 -1.56
N PHE A 143 -0.75 -59.45 -0.35
CA PHE A 143 -1.60 -59.98 0.72
C PHE A 143 -2.58 -58.91 1.22
N TRP A 144 -2.12 -57.66 1.34
CA TRP A 144 -2.96 -56.53 1.77
C TRP A 144 -3.88 -55.96 0.66
N GLY A 145 -3.56 -56.18 -0.61
CA GLY A 145 -4.39 -55.77 -1.75
C GLY A 145 -5.66 -56.62 -1.98
N ARG A 146 -5.95 -57.62 -1.12
CA ARG A 146 -7.10 -58.53 -1.29
C ARG A 146 -8.40 -57.88 -0.80
N PRO A 147 -9.47 -57.77 -1.63
CA PRO A 147 -10.65 -56.92 -1.33
C PRO A 147 -11.57 -57.33 -0.17
N ARG A 148 -11.28 -58.41 0.58
CA ARG A 148 -12.30 -59.13 1.38
C ARG A 148 -11.95 -59.39 2.84
N LEU A 149 -11.13 -58.57 3.48
CA LEU A 149 -10.66 -58.90 4.82
C LEU A 149 -10.74 -57.73 5.81
N ASN A 150 -11.20 -58.03 7.04
CA ASN A 150 -11.17 -57.10 8.16
C ASN A 150 -9.70 -56.85 8.56
N ALA A 151 -9.20 -55.66 8.23
CA ALA A 151 -7.77 -55.32 8.30
C ALA A 151 -7.15 -55.58 9.69
N HIS A 152 -7.90 -55.39 10.77
CA HIS A 152 -7.40 -55.58 12.14
C HIS A 152 -7.17 -57.06 12.49
N GLN A 153 -8.13 -57.94 12.19
CA GLN A 153 -8.00 -59.37 12.49
C GLN A 153 -6.89 -60.02 11.66
N VAL A 154 -6.74 -59.58 10.41
CA VAL A 154 -5.70 -60.08 9.51
C VAL A 154 -4.30 -59.61 9.91
N PHE A 155 -4.18 -58.38 10.42
CA PHE A 155 -2.93 -57.88 10.98
C PHE A 155 -2.44 -58.74 12.15
N ASP A 156 -3.30 -59.08 13.11
CA ASP A 156 -2.91 -59.90 14.27
C ASP A 156 -2.49 -61.31 13.85
N VAL A 157 -3.26 -61.95 12.96
CA VAL A 157 -2.98 -63.30 12.46
C VAL A 157 -1.68 -63.35 11.65
N PHE A 158 -1.43 -62.37 10.78
CA PHE A 158 -0.19 -62.29 10.01
C PHE A 158 1.01 -62.04 10.93
N THR A 159 0.88 -61.10 11.88
CA THR A 159 1.95 -60.76 12.82
C THR A 159 2.34 -61.96 13.69
N GLU A 160 1.36 -62.69 14.24
CA GLU A 160 1.62 -63.92 15.01
C GLU A 160 2.29 -64.98 14.15
N ARG A 161 1.84 -65.19 12.90
CA ARG A 161 2.43 -66.18 12.01
C ARG A 161 3.85 -65.82 11.58
N LEU A 162 4.12 -64.55 11.33
CA LEU A 162 5.45 -64.06 10.98
C LEU A 162 6.43 -64.26 12.14
N ILE A 163 6.01 -63.92 13.37
CA ILE A 163 6.81 -64.15 14.59
C ILE A 163 7.03 -65.64 14.83
N TYR A 164 6.00 -66.48 14.62
CA TYR A 164 6.07 -67.93 14.82
C TYR A 164 7.04 -68.66 13.87
N THR A 165 7.15 -68.19 12.62
CA THR A 165 8.03 -68.80 11.60
C THR A 165 9.46 -68.25 11.63
N TYR A 166 9.69 -67.11 12.29
CA TYR A 166 10.93 -66.32 12.22
C TYR A 166 12.19 -67.06 12.68
N LYS A 167 12.10 -67.80 13.80
CA LYS A 167 13.27 -68.40 14.48
C LYS A 167 14.02 -69.40 13.60
N ASP A 168 13.30 -70.17 12.79
CA ASP A 168 13.83 -71.36 12.11
C ASP A 168 14.16 -71.17 10.62
N TRP A 169 13.75 -70.05 10.01
CA TRP A 169 13.71 -69.87 8.54
C TRP A 169 14.48 -68.68 7.96
N GLY A 170 15.29 -67.99 8.78
CA GLY A 170 16.22 -66.99 8.25
C GLY A 170 16.73 -66.00 9.29
N ALA A 171 15.94 -65.74 10.35
CA ALA A 171 16.30 -64.86 11.46
C ALA A 171 16.92 -63.50 11.06
N ASP A 172 16.53 -62.95 9.91
CA ASP A 172 16.93 -61.60 9.49
C ASP A 172 15.91 -60.56 9.99
N PRO A 173 16.28 -59.66 10.92
CA PRO A 173 15.38 -58.66 11.48
C PRO A 173 14.75 -57.74 10.43
N HIS A 174 15.36 -57.60 9.25
CA HIS A 174 14.90 -56.72 8.18
C HIS A 174 13.53 -57.14 7.61
N VAL A 175 13.10 -58.38 7.85
CA VAL A 175 11.74 -58.84 7.48
C VAL A 175 10.66 -58.03 8.21
N PHE A 176 10.93 -57.61 9.44
CA PHE A 176 10.02 -56.79 10.22
C PHE A 176 10.04 -55.33 9.77
N ASP A 177 11.18 -54.82 9.28
CA ASP A 177 11.26 -53.50 8.64
C ASP A 177 10.41 -53.44 7.37
N VAL A 178 10.54 -54.43 6.47
CA VAL A 178 9.73 -54.52 5.24
C VAL A 178 8.24 -54.60 5.58
N PHE A 179 7.88 -55.46 6.55
CA PHE A 179 6.50 -55.58 6.99
C PHE A 179 5.95 -54.27 7.56
N PHE A 180 6.72 -53.61 8.44
CA PHE A 180 6.33 -52.33 9.04
C PHE A 180 6.17 -51.21 8.00
N GLN A 181 7.07 -51.10 7.02
CA GLN A 181 6.98 -50.09 5.95
C GLN A 181 5.69 -50.25 5.14
N VAL A 182 5.35 -51.48 4.72
CA VAL A 182 4.13 -51.74 3.93
C VAL A 182 2.86 -51.41 4.71
N ILE A 183 2.82 -51.69 6.02
CA ILE A 183 1.69 -51.32 6.88
C ILE A 183 1.52 -49.80 6.95
N VAL A 184 2.62 -49.07 7.12
CA VAL A 184 2.62 -47.60 7.18
C VAL A 184 2.18 -47.00 5.84
N GLU A 185 2.66 -47.54 4.71
CA GLU A 185 2.27 -47.08 3.38
C GLU A 185 0.79 -47.31 3.08
N SER A 186 0.25 -48.44 3.56
CA SER A 186 -1.17 -48.83 3.48
C SER A 186 -2.09 -48.00 4.39
N GLY A 187 -1.54 -47.10 5.22
CA GLY A 187 -2.31 -46.17 6.06
C GLY A 187 -2.77 -46.71 7.42
N MET A 188 -2.37 -47.93 7.81
CA MET A 188 -2.75 -48.54 9.10
C MET A 188 -1.81 -48.09 10.24
N LEU A 189 -1.88 -46.82 10.60
CA LEU A 189 -0.91 -46.19 11.52
C LEU A 189 -1.04 -46.66 12.98
N LEU A 190 -2.23 -47.10 13.40
CA LEU A 190 -2.47 -47.58 14.77
C LEU A 190 -1.90 -48.99 14.97
N GLU A 191 -2.05 -49.84 13.96
CA GLU A 191 -1.50 -51.20 13.87
C GLU A 191 0.03 -51.16 13.80
N ALA A 192 0.59 -50.24 13.01
CA ALA A 192 2.04 -50.01 12.98
C ALA A 192 2.58 -49.68 14.38
N GLY A 193 1.90 -48.82 15.14
CA GLY A 193 2.26 -48.52 16.52
C GLY A 193 2.22 -49.76 17.44
N LYS A 194 1.21 -50.62 17.30
CA LYS A 194 1.12 -51.90 18.05
C LYS A 194 2.25 -52.86 17.67
N LEU A 195 2.56 -52.96 16.38
CA LEU A 195 3.64 -53.80 15.85
C LEU A 195 4.97 -53.45 16.50
N PHE A 196 5.29 -52.16 16.60
CA PHE A 196 6.54 -51.72 17.22
C PHE A 196 6.70 -52.22 18.67
N TYR A 197 5.69 -52.00 19.52
CA TYR A 197 5.76 -52.42 20.92
C TYR A 197 5.81 -53.96 21.06
N LYS A 198 5.14 -54.67 20.15
CA LYS A 198 5.20 -56.13 20.11
C LYS A 198 6.60 -56.62 19.74
N LEU A 199 7.21 -56.10 18.68
CA LEU A 199 8.58 -56.45 18.26
C LEU A 199 9.61 -56.13 19.34
N LEU A 200 9.43 -54.99 20.00
CA LEU A 200 10.27 -54.59 21.12
C LEU A 200 10.21 -55.58 22.29
N SER A 201 9.05 -56.19 22.57
CA SER A 201 8.93 -57.23 23.61
C SER A 201 9.75 -58.50 23.31
N TYR A 202 10.11 -58.73 22.04
CA TYR A 202 11.01 -59.78 21.57
C TYR A 202 12.46 -59.30 21.38
N GLY A 203 12.77 -58.05 21.75
CA GLY A 203 14.11 -57.47 21.62
C GLY A 203 14.48 -56.99 20.21
N VAL A 204 13.51 -56.89 19.28
CA VAL A 204 13.75 -56.38 17.92
C VAL A 204 13.51 -54.88 17.88
N VAL A 205 14.51 -54.13 17.44
CA VAL A 205 14.44 -52.68 17.22
C VAL A 205 14.35 -52.42 15.71
N LEU A 206 13.29 -51.76 15.28
CA LEU A 206 13.13 -51.37 13.87
C LEU A 206 14.17 -50.33 13.45
N SER A 207 14.50 -50.29 12.16
CA SER A 207 15.40 -49.29 11.62
C SER A 207 14.85 -47.86 11.76
N VAL A 208 15.77 -46.89 11.82
CA VAL A 208 15.43 -45.46 11.90
C VAL A 208 14.66 -45.00 10.66
N ASP A 209 14.93 -45.59 9.50
CA ASP A 209 14.29 -45.22 8.23
C ASP A 209 12.82 -45.66 8.19
N SER A 210 12.52 -46.87 8.68
CA SER A 210 11.14 -47.34 8.90
C SER A 210 10.41 -46.45 9.91
N CYS A 211 11.08 -46.06 11.00
CA CYS A 211 10.51 -45.14 11.99
C CYS A 211 10.27 -43.74 11.41
N ASN A 212 11.16 -43.22 10.56
CA ASN A 212 10.99 -41.93 9.91
C ASN A 212 9.78 -41.92 8.96
N LEU A 213 9.60 -42.98 8.17
CA LEU A 213 8.43 -43.14 7.32
C LEU A 213 7.13 -43.08 8.14
N PHE A 214 7.12 -43.74 9.31
CA PHE A 214 5.99 -43.69 10.24
C PHE A 214 5.72 -42.29 10.78
N LEU A 215 6.77 -41.58 11.24
CA LEU A 215 6.64 -40.21 11.74
C LEU A 215 6.14 -39.24 10.66
N THR A 216 6.63 -39.36 9.43
CA THR A 216 6.17 -38.52 8.30
C THR A 216 4.69 -38.75 7.99
N ARG A 217 4.23 -40.01 7.95
CA ARG A 217 2.81 -40.32 7.70
C ARG A 217 1.90 -39.86 8.85
N LEU A 218 2.36 -39.95 10.10
CA LEU A 218 1.64 -39.38 11.24
C LEU A 218 1.54 -37.85 11.16
N GLY A 219 2.56 -37.18 10.62
CA GLY A 219 2.59 -35.73 10.46
C GLY A 219 1.50 -35.14 9.55
N GLY A 220 0.75 -35.95 8.79
CA GLY A 220 -0.28 -35.48 7.85
C GLY A 220 -1.56 -34.95 8.50
N SER A 221 -1.79 -35.13 9.81
CA SER A 221 -2.98 -34.63 10.52
C SER A 221 -2.60 -33.99 11.85
N PHE A 222 -3.39 -33.02 12.34
CA PHE A 222 -3.11 -32.33 13.61
C PHE A 222 -3.03 -33.30 14.81
N LYS A 223 -3.94 -34.29 14.88
CA LYS A 223 -3.92 -35.36 15.89
C LYS A 223 -2.73 -36.32 15.70
N GLY A 224 -2.36 -36.58 14.46
CA GLY A 224 -1.20 -37.38 14.10
C GLY A 224 0.13 -36.70 14.47
N MET A 225 0.26 -35.38 14.32
CA MET A 225 1.44 -34.61 14.73
C MET A 225 1.71 -34.75 16.24
N TRP A 226 0.66 -34.68 17.08
CA TRP A 226 0.81 -34.93 18.53
C TRP A 226 1.28 -36.36 18.82
N THR A 227 0.74 -37.32 18.06
CA THR A 227 1.12 -38.73 18.17
C THR A 227 2.57 -38.95 17.74
N ALA A 228 3.05 -38.29 16.68
CA ALA A 228 4.44 -38.35 16.21
C ALA A 228 5.41 -37.85 17.28
N VAL A 229 5.13 -36.70 17.92
CA VAL A 229 5.94 -36.17 19.03
C VAL A 229 6.00 -37.15 20.20
N ARG A 230 4.87 -37.80 20.52
CA ARG A 230 4.82 -38.83 21.57
C ARG A 230 5.67 -40.05 21.21
N VAL A 231 5.50 -40.61 20.01
CA VAL A 231 6.27 -41.76 19.51
C VAL A 231 7.77 -41.47 19.54
N PHE A 232 8.18 -40.28 19.09
CA PHE A 232 9.59 -39.86 19.10
C PHE A 232 10.21 -39.90 20.50
N ARG A 233 9.49 -39.41 21.51
CA ARG A 233 9.95 -39.40 22.91
C ARG A 233 9.98 -40.79 23.52
N GLU A 234 8.95 -41.59 23.28
CA GLU A 234 8.84 -42.94 23.86
C GLU A 234 9.86 -43.90 23.25
N TYR A 235 10.05 -43.90 21.93
CA TYR A 235 10.98 -44.82 21.28
C TYR A 235 12.44 -44.47 21.58
N ALA A 236 12.74 -43.19 21.85
CA ALA A 236 14.06 -42.76 22.33
C ALA A 236 14.41 -43.37 23.71
N LYS A 237 13.44 -43.53 24.61
CA LYS A 237 13.66 -44.15 25.93
C LYS A 237 14.02 -45.62 25.83
N VAL A 238 13.63 -46.26 24.72
CA VAL A 238 13.80 -47.69 24.49
C VAL A 238 14.98 -48.01 23.55
N GLY A 239 15.79 -47.00 23.21
CA GLY A 239 17.07 -47.20 22.51
C GLY A 239 17.06 -46.93 21.01
N VAL A 240 16.00 -46.34 20.44
CA VAL A 240 16.05 -45.86 19.04
C VAL A 240 16.95 -44.63 18.94
N CYS A 241 18.05 -44.75 18.19
CA CYS A 241 18.98 -43.65 17.92
C CYS A 241 18.51 -42.80 16.75
N TRP A 242 17.77 -41.73 17.06
CA TRP A 242 17.28 -40.79 16.07
C TRP A 242 18.42 -40.07 15.32
N LYS A 243 18.25 -39.93 14.00
CA LYS A 243 19.16 -39.20 13.09
C LYS A 243 18.60 -37.81 12.79
N THR A 244 19.37 -36.95 12.12
CA THR A 244 18.97 -35.59 11.73
C THR A 244 17.59 -35.49 11.08
N MET A 245 17.27 -36.38 10.11
CA MET A 245 15.95 -36.39 9.46
C MET A 245 14.79 -36.60 10.46
N SER A 246 14.99 -37.45 11.47
CA SER A 246 13.98 -37.72 12.51
C SER A 246 13.69 -36.47 13.33
N TYR A 247 14.73 -35.72 13.71
CA TYR A 247 14.57 -34.44 14.41
C TYR A 247 13.86 -33.41 13.52
N ASN A 248 14.21 -33.32 12.24
CA ASN A 248 13.58 -32.38 11.29
C ASN A 248 12.06 -32.61 11.17
N ILE A 249 11.61 -33.86 11.07
CA ILE A 249 10.17 -34.20 11.03
C ILE A 249 9.45 -33.72 12.30
N ILE A 250 10.06 -33.92 13.47
CA ILE A 250 9.46 -33.54 14.75
C ILE A 250 9.51 -32.03 15.00
N LEU A 251 10.59 -31.36 14.60
CA LEU A 251 10.66 -29.89 14.62
C LEU A 251 9.51 -29.31 13.79
N HIS A 252 9.25 -29.84 12.59
CA HIS A 252 8.14 -29.40 11.74
C HIS A 252 6.78 -29.62 12.42
N CYS A 253 6.56 -30.79 13.01
CA CYS A 253 5.33 -31.08 13.77
C CYS A 253 5.14 -30.11 14.95
N LEU A 254 6.20 -29.84 15.73
CA LEU A 254 6.12 -28.93 16.88
C LEU A 254 5.87 -27.48 16.47
N CYS A 255 6.47 -27.02 15.37
CA CYS A 255 6.23 -25.69 14.81
C CYS A 255 4.77 -25.54 14.36
N ASN A 256 4.22 -26.49 13.61
CA ASN A 256 2.82 -26.46 13.16
C ASN A 256 1.80 -26.60 14.31
N LEU A 257 2.19 -27.25 15.41
CA LEU A 257 1.40 -27.31 16.65
C LEU A 257 1.50 -26.02 17.50
N GLY A 258 2.26 -25.01 17.07
CA GLY A 258 2.50 -23.77 17.82
C GLY A 258 3.43 -23.92 19.03
N LYS A 259 4.04 -25.10 19.23
CA LYS A 259 4.90 -25.42 20.39
C LYS A 259 6.36 -25.03 20.16
N ILE A 260 6.59 -23.77 19.82
CA ILE A 260 7.89 -23.30 19.31
C ILE A 260 9.00 -23.37 20.36
N ARG A 261 8.68 -23.12 21.64
CA ARG A 261 9.64 -23.27 22.73
C ARG A 261 10.15 -24.70 22.86
N GLU A 262 9.26 -25.69 22.79
CA GLU A 262 9.64 -27.11 22.83
C GLU A 262 10.48 -27.48 21.59
N ALA A 263 10.14 -26.94 20.42
CA ALA A 263 10.91 -27.14 19.20
C ALA A 263 12.34 -26.58 19.31
N HIS A 264 12.49 -25.37 19.87
CA HIS A 264 13.81 -24.76 20.08
C HIS A 264 14.65 -25.58 21.07
N THR A 265 14.05 -26.04 22.17
CA THR A 265 14.74 -26.95 23.10
C THR A 265 15.18 -28.23 22.41
N LEU A 266 14.36 -28.78 21.50
CA LEU A 266 14.70 -29.98 20.75
C LEU A 266 15.88 -29.76 19.78
N LEU A 267 15.97 -28.59 19.13
CA LEU A 267 17.11 -28.23 18.28
C LEU A 267 18.42 -28.22 19.09
N ILE A 268 18.39 -27.63 20.28
CA ILE A 268 19.56 -27.61 21.18
C ILE A 268 19.90 -29.04 21.66
N GLN A 269 18.89 -29.84 22.02
CA GLN A 269 19.09 -31.23 22.44
C GLN A 269 19.69 -32.11 21.34
N MET A 270 19.38 -31.83 20.07
CA MET A 270 19.95 -32.53 18.93
C MET A 270 21.48 -32.41 18.91
N GLU A 271 22.02 -31.22 19.18
CA GLU A 271 23.46 -30.96 19.26
C GLU A 271 24.12 -31.69 20.43
N PHE A 272 23.51 -31.64 21.61
CA PHE A 272 24.00 -32.36 22.80
C PHE A 272 24.03 -33.88 22.62
N ARG A 273 23.16 -34.42 21.76
CA ARG A 273 23.09 -35.86 21.44
C ARG A 273 24.03 -36.26 20.29
N GLY A 274 24.88 -35.36 19.82
CA GLY A 274 25.88 -35.64 18.79
C GLY A 274 25.34 -35.63 17.35
N ASN A 275 24.10 -35.19 17.12
CA ASN A 275 23.57 -34.97 15.78
C ASN A 275 23.83 -33.53 15.36
N VAL A 276 24.31 -33.30 14.13
CA VAL A 276 24.57 -31.96 13.61
C VAL A 276 23.30 -31.41 12.94
N PRO A 277 22.71 -30.31 13.44
CA PRO A 277 21.59 -29.65 12.77
C PRO A 277 22.00 -29.17 11.38
N ASP A 278 21.18 -29.49 10.39
CA ASP A 278 21.42 -29.12 9.00
C ASP A 278 20.64 -27.85 8.62
N VAL A 279 20.74 -27.45 7.35
CA VAL A 279 19.99 -26.29 6.83
C VAL A 279 18.49 -26.47 7.08
N VAL A 280 17.95 -27.69 6.96
CA VAL A 280 16.52 -27.98 7.12
C VAL A 280 16.10 -27.84 8.58
N SER A 281 16.91 -28.27 9.55
CA SER A 281 16.64 -28.10 10.99
C SER A 281 16.44 -26.62 11.35
N TYR A 282 17.39 -25.77 10.95
CA TYR A 282 17.30 -24.33 11.21
C TYR A 282 16.20 -23.67 10.38
N SER A 283 16.01 -24.03 9.11
CA SER A 283 14.95 -23.49 8.24
C SER A 283 13.56 -23.71 8.84
N THR A 284 13.33 -24.90 9.39
CA THR A 284 12.07 -25.29 10.04
C THR A 284 11.83 -24.46 11.31
N MET A 285 12.87 -24.30 12.13
CA MET A 285 12.80 -23.47 13.33
C MET A 285 12.56 -21.99 13.02
N ILE A 286 13.27 -21.45 12.02
CA ILE A 286 13.09 -20.08 11.55
C ILE A 286 11.65 -19.88 11.05
N SER A 287 11.13 -20.78 10.20
CA SER A 287 9.75 -20.72 9.73
C SER A 287 8.73 -20.76 10.87
N GLY A 288 8.95 -21.59 11.89
CA GLY A 288 8.15 -21.57 13.11
C GLY A 288 8.14 -20.19 13.78
N TYR A 289 9.31 -19.63 14.08
CA TYR A 289 9.38 -18.30 14.70
C TYR A 289 8.81 -17.18 13.79
N CYS A 290 8.89 -17.34 12.46
CA CYS A 290 8.22 -16.46 11.50
C CYS A 290 6.70 -16.52 11.60
N GLN A 291 6.11 -17.69 11.86
CA GLN A 291 4.66 -17.81 12.09
C GLN A 291 4.19 -17.10 13.37
N VAL A 292 5.03 -17.10 14.41
CA VAL A 292 4.71 -16.45 15.70
C VAL A 292 4.96 -14.94 15.68
N GLY A 293 5.81 -14.43 14.80
CA GLY A 293 6.10 -13.00 14.70
C GLY A 293 7.37 -12.53 15.44
N GLU A 294 8.24 -13.44 15.87
CA GLU A 294 9.37 -13.15 16.76
C GLU A 294 10.65 -12.78 15.99
N VAL A 295 10.72 -11.54 15.49
CA VAL A 295 11.80 -11.04 14.61
C VAL A 295 13.20 -11.20 15.21
N GLU A 296 13.40 -10.82 16.48
CA GLU A 296 14.73 -10.83 17.10
C GLU A 296 15.33 -12.25 17.20
N LYS A 297 14.50 -13.25 17.51
CA LYS A 297 14.94 -14.65 17.61
C LYS A 297 15.26 -15.23 16.23
N VAL A 298 14.49 -14.84 15.21
CA VAL A 298 14.76 -15.24 13.81
C VAL A 298 16.12 -14.73 13.37
N LEU A 299 16.44 -13.46 13.61
CA LEU A 299 17.75 -12.89 13.23
C LEU A 299 18.91 -13.60 13.93
N LYS A 300 18.79 -13.90 15.23
CA LYS A 300 19.80 -14.66 15.98
C LYS A 300 20.01 -16.07 15.41
N LEU A 301 18.94 -16.78 15.06
CA LEU A 301 19.03 -18.12 14.45
C LEU A 301 19.66 -18.09 13.06
N VAL A 302 19.42 -17.03 12.28
CA VAL A 302 20.04 -16.83 10.96
C VAL A 302 21.55 -16.55 11.09
N GLU A 303 21.95 -15.76 12.07
CA GLU A 303 23.37 -15.54 12.38
C GLU A 303 24.06 -16.83 12.84
N GLU A 304 23.39 -17.62 13.68
CA GLU A 304 23.90 -18.90 14.14
C GLU A 304 24.08 -19.90 12.98
N LEU A 305 23.09 -20.00 12.09
CA LEU A 305 23.15 -20.81 10.86
C LEU A 305 24.39 -20.43 10.04
N ARG A 306 24.66 -19.13 9.85
CA ARG A 306 25.84 -18.64 9.11
C ARG A 306 27.15 -18.92 9.83
N ARG A 307 27.20 -18.75 11.16
CA ARG A 307 28.40 -19.04 11.96
C ARG A 307 28.81 -20.51 11.85
N LYS A 308 27.85 -21.41 11.61
CA LYS A 308 28.08 -22.83 11.37
C LYS A 308 28.45 -23.18 9.92
N GLY A 309 28.63 -22.19 9.05
CA GLY A 309 29.00 -22.38 7.65
C GLY A 309 27.87 -22.88 6.76
N LEU A 310 26.63 -22.85 7.25
CA LEU A 310 25.44 -23.19 6.48
C LEU A 310 24.94 -21.95 5.72
N THR A 311 24.33 -22.16 4.56
CA THR A 311 23.69 -21.08 3.78
C THR A 311 22.17 -21.19 3.88
N PRO A 312 21.44 -20.11 4.20
CA PRO A 312 19.98 -20.14 4.15
C PRO A 312 19.50 -20.52 2.75
N ASN A 313 18.49 -21.39 2.67
CA ASN A 313 17.84 -21.74 1.40
C ASN A 313 16.74 -20.71 1.04
N GLU A 314 16.20 -20.81 -0.19
CA GLU A 314 15.11 -19.95 -0.67
C GLU A 314 13.91 -19.93 0.28
N TYR A 315 13.51 -21.11 0.79
CA TYR A 315 12.43 -21.23 1.78
C TYR A 315 12.67 -20.38 3.04
N THR A 316 13.90 -20.37 3.57
CA THR A 316 14.27 -19.58 4.75
C THR A 316 14.19 -18.09 4.46
N PHE A 317 14.75 -17.64 3.32
CA PHE A 317 14.67 -16.24 2.90
C PHE A 317 13.22 -15.78 2.74
N ASN A 318 12.38 -16.59 2.10
CA ASN A 318 10.97 -16.26 1.89
C ASN A 318 10.24 -16.08 3.23
N ASN A 319 10.39 -17.01 4.17
CA ASN A 319 9.75 -16.89 5.50
C ASN A 319 10.23 -15.64 6.27
N ILE A 320 11.52 -15.31 6.22
CA ILE A 320 12.07 -14.12 6.87
C ILE A 320 11.51 -12.86 6.20
N LEU A 321 11.48 -12.80 4.88
CA LEU A 321 10.94 -11.65 4.14
C LEU A 321 9.46 -11.43 4.48
N VAL A 322 8.63 -12.48 4.47
CA VAL A 322 7.22 -12.39 4.87
C VAL A 322 7.08 -11.87 6.31
N LEU A 323 7.89 -12.37 7.25
CA LEU A 323 7.88 -11.91 8.63
C LEU A 323 8.24 -10.41 8.74
N LEU A 324 9.37 -10.00 8.16
CA LEU A 324 9.84 -8.62 8.22
C LEU A 324 8.83 -7.67 7.57
N CYS A 325 8.22 -8.09 6.47
CA CYS A 325 7.12 -7.38 5.82
C CYS A 325 5.89 -7.22 6.72
N LYS A 326 5.49 -8.28 7.44
CA LYS A 326 4.38 -8.21 8.41
C LYS A 326 4.72 -7.33 9.61
N ALA A 327 5.97 -7.31 10.04
CA ALA A 327 6.45 -6.47 11.13
C ALA A 327 6.66 -4.99 10.73
N GLY A 328 6.57 -4.64 9.44
CA GLY A 328 6.86 -3.29 8.95
C GLY A 328 8.36 -2.94 8.93
N GLU A 329 9.25 -3.91 9.12
CA GLU A 329 10.71 -3.75 9.15
C GLU A 329 11.29 -3.73 7.73
N VAL A 330 10.88 -2.70 6.99
CA VAL A 330 11.10 -2.54 5.55
C VAL A 330 12.58 -2.50 5.15
N VAL A 331 13.41 -1.83 5.96
CA VAL A 331 14.85 -1.68 5.67
C VAL A 331 15.58 -3.02 5.78
N GLU A 332 15.23 -3.81 6.79
CA GLU A 332 15.80 -5.15 6.98
C GLU A 332 15.33 -6.11 5.89
N ALA A 333 14.06 -6.03 5.48
CA ALA A 333 13.54 -6.82 4.36
C ALA A 333 14.35 -6.60 3.07
N MET A 334 14.72 -5.34 2.76
CA MET A 334 15.57 -5.05 1.59
C MET A 334 16.99 -5.58 1.71
N LYS A 335 17.57 -5.56 2.91
CA LYS A 335 18.90 -6.16 3.15
C LYS A 335 18.86 -7.67 2.90
N VAL A 336 17.82 -8.33 3.37
CA VAL A 336 17.59 -9.77 3.18
C VAL A 336 17.40 -10.10 1.70
N LEU A 337 16.62 -9.31 0.95
CA LEU A 337 16.43 -9.49 -0.51
C LEU A 337 17.75 -9.36 -1.29
N ARG A 338 18.55 -8.34 -0.98
CA ARG A 338 19.88 -8.14 -1.60
C ARG A 338 20.82 -9.28 -1.27
N GLN A 339 20.74 -9.80 -0.04
CA GLN A 339 21.52 -10.95 0.37
C GLN A 339 21.13 -12.22 -0.37
N MET A 340 19.82 -12.48 -0.50
CA MET A 340 19.29 -13.61 -1.27
C MET A 340 19.87 -13.61 -2.70
N SER A 341 19.82 -12.43 -3.35
CA SER A 341 20.38 -12.25 -4.70
C SER A 341 21.90 -12.47 -4.77
N LYS A 342 22.67 -12.01 -3.78
CA LYS A 342 24.14 -12.22 -3.72
C LYS A 342 24.52 -13.69 -3.53
N GLN A 343 23.65 -14.49 -2.92
CA GLN A 343 23.89 -15.91 -2.67
C GLN A 343 23.40 -16.81 -3.83
N GLY A 344 22.95 -16.22 -4.94
CA GLY A 344 22.47 -16.96 -6.12
C GLY A 344 21.05 -17.53 -5.97
N ALA A 345 20.34 -17.17 -4.89
CA ALA A 345 18.93 -17.47 -4.72
C ALA A 345 18.11 -16.36 -5.39
N PHE A 346 17.21 -16.72 -6.30
CA PHE A 346 16.42 -15.74 -7.04
C PHE A 346 15.05 -15.56 -6.40
N PRO A 347 14.66 -14.32 -6.02
CA PRO A 347 13.31 -14.07 -5.54
C PRO A 347 12.28 -14.38 -6.65
N ASP A 348 11.28 -15.18 -6.31
CA ASP A 348 10.18 -15.53 -7.20
C ASP A 348 9.09 -14.43 -7.22
N ASN A 349 8.05 -14.62 -8.04
CA ASN A 349 6.92 -13.69 -8.11
C ASN A 349 6.27 -13.47 -6.72
N VAL A 350 6.12 -14.53 -5.91
CA VAL A 350 5.47 -14.46 -4.59
C VAL A 350 6.25 -13.56 -3.63
N VAL A 351 7.58 -13.63 -3.64
CA VAL A 351 8.45 -12.76 -2.84
C VAL A 351 8.29 -11.30 -3.25
N TYR A 352 8.39 -10.99 -4.55
CA TYR A 352 8.21 -9.62 -5.04
C TYR A 352 6.83 -9.07 -4.71
N THR A 353 5.78 -9.85 -4.97
CA THR A 353 4.38 -9.47 -4.67
C THR A 353 4.19 -9.19 -3.19
N THR A 354 4.74 -10.04 -2.31
CA THR A 354 4.59 -9.87 -0.86
C THR A 354 5.33 -8.63 -0.36
N LEU A 355 6.54 -8.38 -0.87
CA LEU A 355 7.29 -7.17 -0.56
C LEU A 355 6.51 -5.95 -1.04
N ILE A 356 6.15 -5.88 -2.32
CA ILE A 356 5.40 -4.78 -2.93
C ILE A 356 4.13 -4.48 -2.12
N SER A 357 3.32 -5.50 -1.81
CA SER A 357 2.10 -5.35 -1.01
C SER A 357 2.38 -4.78 0.39
N SER A 358 3.44 -5.25 1.05
CA SER A 358 3.87 -4.76 2.36
C SER A 358 4.40 -3.31 2.30
N PHE A 359 5.17 -2.97 1.27
CA PHE A 359 5.64 -1.61 1.04
C PHE A 359 4.48 -0.63 0.78
N CYS A 360 3.49 -1.04 -0.01
CA CYS A 360 2.27 -0.26 -0.22
C CYS A 360 1.50 -0.07 1.10
N LYS A 361 1.30 -1.13 1.89
CA LYS A 361 0.60 -1.06 3.20
C LYS A 361 1.32 -0.21 4.25
N SER A 362 2.64 -0.15 4.20
CA SER A 362 3.46 0.72 5.06
C SER A 362 3.58 2.16 4.55
N GLY A 363 2.92 2.49 3.43
CA GLY A 363 2.91 3.82 2.83
C GLY A 363 4.17 4.17 2.02
N ASN A 364 5.15 3.27 1.92
CA ASN A 364 6.38 3.49 1.15
C ASN A 364 6.21 3.03 -0.30
N VAL A 365 5.32 3.70 -1.01
CA VAL A 365 4.93 3.36 -2.40
C VAL A 365 6.07 3.57 -3.39
N SER A 366 7.00 4.51 -3.13
CA SER A 366 8.20 4.72 -3.96
C SER A 366 9.07 3.47 -4.03
N ALA A 367 9.32 2.83 -2.89
CA ALA A 367 10.08 1.59 -2.85
C ALA A 367 9.30 0.41 -3.46
N ALA A 368 7.97 0.35 -3.27
CA ALA A 368 7.12 -0.64 -3.94
C ALA A 368 7.24 -0.54 -5.47
N TYR A 369 7.18 0.67 -6.01
CA TYR A 369 7.32 0.93 -7.45
C TYR A 369 8.69 0.50 -7.98
N LYS A 370 9.78 0.83 -7.26
CA LYS A 370 11.13 0.39 -7.64
C LYS A 370 11.25 -1.15 -7.70
N LEU A 371 10.65 -1.85 -6.74
CA LEU A 371 10.62 -3.32 -6.74
C LEU A 371 9.79 -3.88 -7.89
N PHE A 372 8.69 -3.21 -8.23
CA PHE A 372 7.85 -3.56 -9.36
C PHE A 372 8.56 -3.36 -10.70
N ASP A 373 9.31 -2.28 -10.88
CA ASP A 373 10.16 -2.06 -12.06
C ASP A 373 11.31 -3.07 -12.11
N GLU A 374 11.96 -3.35 -10.98
CA GLU A 374 13.00 -4.39 -10.89
C GLU A 374 12.47 -5.75 -11.32
N MET A 375 11.28 -6.13 -10.85
CA MET A 375 10.58 -7.36 -11.22
C MET A 375 10.34 -7.44 -12.74
N ARG A 376 9.89 -6.34 -13.36
CA ARG A 376 9.73 -6.23 -14.83
C ARG A 376 11.05 -6.36 -15.57
N HIS A 377 12.09 -5.65 -15.14
CA HIS A 377 13.43 -5.72 -15.75
C HIS A 377 14.03 -7.13 -15.67
N LYS A 378 13.74 -7.86 -14.59
CA LYS A 378 14.13 -9.26 -14.42
C LYS A 378 13.26 -10.26 -15.18
N LYS A 379 12.30 -9.79 -15.99
CA LYS A 379 11.35 -10.61 -16.77
C LYS A 379 10.50 -11.54 -15.90
N ILE A 380 10.26 -11.18 -14.65
CA ILE A 380 9.29 -11.86 -13.79
C ILE A 380 7.94 -11.18 -14.04
N ASN A 381 6.98 -11.90 -14.61
CA ASN A 381 5.70 -11.32 -14.98
C ASN A 381 4.88 -10.98 -13.72
N PRO A 382 4.54 -9.70 -13.49
CA PRO A 382 3.64 -9.33 -12.40
C PRO A 382 2.26 -9.93 -12.64
N ASP A 383 1.73 -10.58 -11.61
CA ASP A 383 0.39 -11.15 -11.65
C ASP A 383 -0.67 -10.12 -11.25
N PHE A 384 -1.92 -10.55 -11.33
CA PHE A 384 -3.08 -9.80 -10.91
C PHE A 384 -2.92 -9.17 -9.50
N VAL A 385 -2.48 -9.96 -8.52
CA VAL A 385 -2.32 -9.53 -7.13
C VAL A 385 -1.26 -8.44 -6.99
N THR A 386 -0.20 -8.51 -7.80
CA THR A 386 0.85 -7.50 -7.85
C THR A 386 0.31 -6.16 -8.34
N TYR A 387 -0.41 -6.15 -9.47
CA TYR A 387 -0.99 -4.94 -10.04
C TYR A 387 -1.97 -4.28 -9.07
N THR A 388 -2.91 -5.05 -8.51
CA THR A 388 -3.89 -4.53 -7.54
C THR A 388 -3.19 -3.96 -6.30
N SER A 389 -2.12 -4.59 -5.82
CA SER A 389 -1.36 -4.10 -4.66
C SER A 389 -0.67 -2.76 -4.91
N VAL A 390 0.00 -2.61 -6.06
CA VAL A 390 0.69 -1.35 -6.43
C VAL A 390 -0.33 -0.24 -6.66
N LEU A 391 -1.39 -0.55 -7.42
CA LEU A 391 -2.47 0.39 -7.70
C LEU A 391 -3.10 0.90 -6.40
N HIS A 392 -3.43 0.00 -5.48
CA HIS A 392 -3.99 0.39 -4.19
C HIS A 392 -3.03 1.28 -3.39
N GLY A 393 -1.72 0.98 -3.39
CA GLY A 393 -0.72 1.85 -2.77
C GLY A 393 -0.67 3.26 -3.38
N LEU A 394 -0.71 3.36 -4.71
CA LEU A 394 -0.76 4.67 -5.39
C LEU A 394 -2.02 5.46 -5.02
N CYS A 395 -3.19 4.81 -5.03
CA CYS A 395 -4.45 5.43 -4.62
C CYS A 395 -4.36 5.98 -3.20
N GLN A 396 -3.78 5.22 -2.26
CA GLN A 396 -3.59 5.67 -0.89
C GLN A 396 -2.64 6.86 -0.73
N THR A 397 -1.69 7.04 -1.66
CA THR A 397 -0.74 8.16 -1.66
C THR A 397 -1.19 9.35 -2.51
N GLY A 398 -2.40 9.29 -3.09
CA GLY A 398 -2.96 10.36 -3.93
C GLY A 398 -2.37 10.42 -5.34
N LYS A 399 -1.60 9.41 -5.75
CA LYS A 399 -0.91 9.30 -7.03
C LYS A 399 -1.84 8.78 -8.14
N MET A 400 -2.96 9.47 -8.36
CA MET A 400 -4.07 8.98 -9.17
C MET A 400 -3.74 8.85 -10.66
N VAL A 401 -2.88 9.71 -11.22
CA VAL A 401 -2.45 9.64 -12.62
C VAL A 401 -1.68 8.35 -12.90
N GLU A 402 -0.70 8.04 -12.04
CA GLU A 402 0.08 6.80 -12.13
C GLU A 402 -0.83 5.56 -11.92
N ALA A 403 -1.84 5.67 -11.06
CA ALA A 403 -2.79 4.59 -10.80
C ALA A 403 -3.64 4.27 -12.03
N HIS A 404 -4.11 5.28 -12.79
CA HIS A 404 -4.85 5.08 -14.04
C HIS A 404 -3.98 4.48 -15.14
N GLN A 405 -2.71 4.88 -15.23
CA GLN A 405 -1.77 4.29 -16.17
C GLN A 405 -1.58 2.79 -15.89
N LEU A 406 -1.41 2.41 -14.62
CA LEU A 406 -1.32 0.99 -14.24
C LEU A 406 -2.62 0.21 -14.48
N PHE A 407 -3.76 0.83 -14.22
CA PHE A 407 -5.06 0.23 -14.50
C PHE A 407 -5.25 -0.04 -16.00
N GLY A 408 -4.90 0.92 -16.86
CA GLY A 408 -4.91 0.74 -18.31
C GLY A 408 -3.92 -0.32 -18.78
N GLU A 409 -2.71 -0.38 -18.20
CA GLU A 409 -1.72 -1.40 -18.51
C GLU A 409 -2.18 -2.80 -18.12
N MET A 410 -2.82 -2.94 -16.96
CA MET A 410 -3.40 -4.20 -16.46
C MET A 410 -4.45 -4.74 -17.45
N ILE A 411 -5.38 -3.88 -17.88
CA ILE A 411 -6.40 -4.23 -18.88
C ILE A 411 -5.75 -4.56 -20.23
N GLY A 412 -4.78 -3.76 -20.68
CA GLY A 412 -4.06 -3.98 -21.95
C GLY A 412 -3.28 -5.31 -21.99
N LYS A 413 -2.91 -5.86 -20.82
CA LYS A 413 -2.30 -7.18 -20.67
C LYS A 413 -3.29 -8.33 -20.57
N GLY A 414 -4.60 -8.06 -20.63
CA GLY A 414 -5.65 -9.06 -20.48
C GLY A 414 -5.88 -9.51 -19.04
N LEU A 415 -5.40 -8.76 -18.05
CA LEU A 415 -5.73 -9.01 -16.64
C LEU A 415 -7.03 -8.26 -16.32
N GLU A 416 -8.10 -9.01 -16.02
CA GLU A 416 -9.41 -8.43 -15.72
C GLU A 416 -9.45 -7.86 -14.30
N PRO A 417 -9.70 -6.55 -14.10
CA PRO A 417 -9.81 -5.95 -12.77
C PRO A 417 -11.02 -6.50 -11.99
N ASP A 418 -10.82 -6.81 -10.71
CA ASP A 418 -11.86 -7.29 -9.80
C ASP A 418 -12.48 -6.16 -8.95
N GLU A 419 -13.42 -6.53 -8.07
CA GLU A 419 -14.07 -5.62 -7.14
C GLU A 419 -13.08 -4.86 -6.25
N VAL A 420 -11.98 -5.49 -5.82
CA VAL A 420 -10.95 -4.87 -4.97
C VAL A 420 -10.22 -3.78 -5.73
N THR A 421 -9.91 -4.02 -7.00
CA THR A 421 -9.19 -3.09 -7.87
C THR A 421 -10.04 -1.84 -8.16
N TYR A 422 -11.33 -2.02 -8.50
CA TYR A 422 -12.25 -0.90 -8.67
C TYR A 422 -12.47 -0.13 -7.36
N THR A 423 -12.66 -0.83 -6.25
CA THR A 423 -12.85 -0.19 -4.93
C THR A 423 -11.63 0.65 -4.53
N ALA A 424 -10.41 0.19 -4.85
CA ALA A 424 -9.19 0.96 -4.59
C ALA A 424 -9.12 2.26 -5.41
N LEU A 425 -9.55 2.25 -6.67
CA LEU A 425 -9.65 3.47 -7.51
C LEU A 425 -10.72 4.43 -6.97
N ILE A 426 -11.88 3.91 -6.61
CA ILE A 426 -12.99 4.69 -6.03
C ILE A 426 -12.53 5.37 -4.74
N ASP A 427 -11.95 4.62 -3.80
CA ASP A 427 -11.40 5.15 -2.55
C ASP A 427 -10.28 6.19 -2.80
N GLY A 428 -9.41 5.94 -3.80
CA GLY A 428 -8.39 6.88 -4.23
C GLY A 428 -8.96 8.23 -4.68
N HIS A 429 -9.96 8.21 -5.58
CA HIS A 429 -10.63 9.43 -6.03
C HIS A 429 -11.41 10.13 -4.90
N CYS A 430 -12.08 9.37 -4.04
CA CYS A 430 -12.74 9.93 -2.85
C CYS A 430 -11.75 10.69 -1.96
N LYS A 431 -10.56 10.13 -1.74
CA LYS A 431 -9.48 10.77 -0.96
C LYS A 431 -8.86 11.98 -1.68
N ALA A 432 -8.80 11.96 -3.00
CA ALA A 432 -8.38 13.11 -3.82
C ALA A 432 -9.45 14.23 -3.90
N GLY A 433 -10.68 13.97 -3.44
CA GLY A 433 -11.81 14.90 -3.52
C GLY A 433 -12.52 14.89 -4.88
N GLU A 434 -12.18 13.95 -5.77
CA GLU A 434 -12.66 13.84 -7.14
C GLU A 434 -13.92 12.96 -7.23
N MET A 435 -14.98 13.33 -6.52
CA MET A 435 -16.18 12.48 -6.38
C MET A 435 -16.85 12.13 -7.71
N LYS A 436 -16.79 13.00 -8.73
CA LYS A 436 -17.36 12.72 -10.05
C LYS A 436 -16.69 11.53 -10.72
N GLU A 437 -15.36 11.46 -10.63
CA GLU A 437 -14.59 10.32 -11.16
C GLU A 437 -14.84 9.07 -10.31
N ALA A 438 -14.93 9.20 -8.99
CA ALA A 438 -15.28 8.07 -8.12
C ALA A 438 -16.61 7.40 -8.53
N PHE A 439 -17.66 8.20 -8.80
CA PHE A 439 -18.93 7.68 -9.30
C PHE A 439 -18.86 7.17 -10.75
N SER A 440 -18.03 7.77 -11.60
CA SER A 440 -17.76 7.25 -12.95
C SER A 440 -17.15 5.84 -12.90
N ILE A 441 -16.14 5.63 -12.06
CA ILE A 441 -15.49 4.32 -11.86
C ILE A 441 -16.47 3.31 -11.23
N HIS A 442 -17.30 3.74 -10.27
CA HIS A 442 -18.37 2.91 -9.72
C HIS A 442 -19.35 2.44 -10.81
N ASN A 443 -19.78 3.34 -11.70
CA ASN A 443 -20.68 2.98 -12.79
C ASN A 443 -20.02 2.02 -13.80
N GLN A 444 -18.71 2.19 -14.07
CA GLN A 444 -17.95 1.25 -14.88
C GLN A 444 -17.89 -0.15 -14.23
N MET A 445 -17.68 -0.23 -12.92
CA MET A 445 -17.71 -1.48 -12.15
C MET A 445 -19.04 -2.22 -12.34
N VAL A 446 -20.17 -1.50 -12.19
CA VAL A 446 -21.52 -2.06 -12.38
C VAL A 446 -21.76 -2.49 -13.83
N GLN A 447 -21.35 -1.69 -14.81
CA GLN A 447 -21.50 -2.02 -16.24
C GLN A 447 -20.70 -3.27 -16.65
N LYS A 448 -19.60 -3.56 -15.95
CA LYS A 448 -18.80 -4.78 -16.13
C LYS A 448 -19.40 -6.01 -15.43
N GLY A 449 -20.55 -5.87 -14.75
CA GLY A 449 -21.23 -6.95 -14.06
C GLY A 449 -20.65 -7.27 -12.67
N LEU A 450 -19.76 -6.42 -12.14
CA LEU A 450 -19.24 -6.55 -10.79
C LEU A 450 -20.22 -5.93 -9.79
N THR A 451 -20.38 -6.53 -8.62
CA THR A 451 -21.31 -6.06 -7.58
C THR A 451 -20.58 -5.17 -6.57
N PRO A 452 -20.93 -3.88 -6.46
CA PRO A 452 -20.39 -3.02 -5.40
C PRO A 452 -20.69 -3.62 -4.02
N ASN A 453 -19.66 -3.78 -3.20
CA ASN A 453 -19.79 -4.36 -1.88
C ASN A 453 -19.81 -3.27 -0.80
N ILE A 454 -19.92 -3.70 0.47
CA ILE A 454 -19.97 -2.78 1.62
C ILE A 454 -18.79 -1.79 1.61
N ILE A 455 -17.58 -2.27 1.28
CA ILE A 455 -16.36 -1.45 1.28
C ILE A 455 -16.44 -0.36 0.21
N THR A 456 -16.98 -0.68 -0.97
CA THR A 456 -17.20 0.29 -2.05
C THR A 456 -18.12 1.42 -1.62
N TYR A 457 -19.25 1.08 -1.01
CA TYR A 457 -20.20 2.06 -0.47
C TYR A 457 -19.60 2.88 0.67
N THR A 458 -18.92 2.25 1.64
CA THR A 458 -18.25 2.96 2.73
C THR A 458 -17.22 3.97 2.22
N ALA A 459 -16.47 3.66 1.15
CA ALA A 459 -15.50 4.57 0.55
C ALA A 459 -16.16 5.80 -0.10
N LEU A 460 -17.28 5.60 -0.81
CA LEU A 460 -18.06 6.70 -1.40
C LEU A 460 -18.67 7.60 -0.32
N VAL A 461 -19.25 6.99 0.73
CA VAL A 461 -19.80 7.69 1.90
C VAL A 461 -18.72 8.51 2.59
N ASP A 462 -17.54 7.95 2.85
CA ASP A 462 -16.41 8.68 3.46
C ASP A 462 -15.95 9.85 2.59
N GLY A 463 -15.89 9.67 1.26
CA GLY A 463 -15.60 10.74 0.31
C GLY A 463 -16.61 11.89 0.37
N LEU A 464 -17.90 11.58 0.38
CA LEU A 464 -18.99 12.56 0.51
C LEU A 464 -18.95 13.29 1.86
N CYS A 465 -18.79 12.54 2.96
CA CYS A 465 -18.64 13.09 4.30
C CYS A 465 -17.45 14.06 4.39
N LYS A 466 -16.31 13.74 3.76
CA LYS A 466 -15.13 14.63 3.72
C LYS A 466 -15.37 15.92 2.93
N ARG A 467 -16.28 15.92 1.95
CA ARG A 467 -16.70 17.12 1.21
C ARG A 467 -17.81 17.90 1.90
N GLY A 468 -18.34 17.40 3.01
CA GLY A 468 -19.46 18.01 3.74
C GLY A 468 -20.84 17.68 3.17
N GLU A 469 -20.93 16.77 2.19
CA GLU A 469 -22.18 16.37 1.52
C GLU A 469 -22.82 15.18 2.25
N VAL A 470 -23.10 15.32 3.56
CA VAL A 470 -23.58 14.21 4.41
C VAL A 470 -25.00 13.75 4.06
N ASP A 471 -25.85 14.62 3.52
CA ASP A 471 -27.21 14.24 3.10
C ASP A 471 -27.16 13.21 1.95
N ILE A 472 -26.31 13.45 0.95
CA ILE A 472 -26.09 12.51 -0.16
C ILE A 472 -25.45 11.21 0.36
N ALA A 473 -24.59 11.31 1.37
CA ALA A 473 -23.98 10.14 2.01
C ALA A 473 -25.05 9.27 2.68
N ASN A 474 -26.04 9.86 3.35
CA ASN A 474 -27.20 9.15 3.92
C ASN A 474 -28.06 8.48 2.84
N ASP A 475 -28.34 9.18 1.73
CA ASP A 475 -29.09 8.60 0.61
C ASP A 475 -28.40 7.34 0.05
N LEU A 476 -27.07 7.38 -0.06
CA LEU A 476 -26.27 6.23 -0.52
C LEU A 476 -26.33 5.04 0.47
N LEU A 477 -26.43 5.32 1.78
CA LEU A 477 -26.63 4.28 2.79
C LEU A 477 -28.03 3.65 2.70
N HIS A 478 -29.06 4.44 2.40
CA HIS A 478 -30.40 3.92 2.15
C HIS A 478 -30.44 3.05 0.88
N GLU A 479 -29.75 3.44 -0.18
CA GLU A 479 -29.59 2.61 -1.38
C GLU A 479 -28.89 1.28 -1.06
N MET A 480 -27.79 1.34 -0.31
CA MET A 480 -27.04 0.17 0.15
C MET A 480 -27.93 -0.80 0.94
N ALA A 481 -28.73 -0.28 1.89
CA ALA A 481 -29.66 -1.08 2.67
C ALA A 481 -30.77 -1.69 1.80
N GLY A 482 -31.29 -0.92 0.83
CA GLY A 482 -32.28 -1.40 -0.15
C GLY A 482 -31.78 -2.54 -1.04
N LYS A 483 -30.45 -2.63 -1.27
CA LYS A 483 -29.79 -3.74 -1.97
C LYS A 483 -29.51 -4.96 -1.08
N GLY A 484 -29.96 -4.94 0.19
CA GLY A 484 -29.75 -6.03 1.15
C GLY A 484 -28.35 -6.07 1.76
N LEU A 485 -27.52 -5.04 1.55
CA LEU A 485 -26.22 -4.93 2.20
C LEU A 485 -26.40 -4.30 3.59
N GLN A 486 -25.92 -4.99 4.62
CA GLN A 486 -26.03 -4.47 5.99
C GLN A 486 -24.88 -3.53 6.31
N LEU A 487 -25.22 -2.42 6.97
CA LEU A 487 -24.25 -1.50 7.55
C LEU A 487 -23.35 -2.26 8.52
N ASN A 488 -22.06 -1.97 8.47
CA ASN A 488 -21.09 -2.46 9.44
C ASN A 488 -20.61 -1.32 10.35
N LEU A 489 -19.91 -1.67 11.42
CA LEU A 489 -19.31 -0.72 12.37
C LEU A 489 -18.48 0.36 11.68
N CYS A 490 -17.74 0.01 10.62
CA CYS A 490 -16.91 0.96 9.88
C CYS A 490 -17.77 2.03 9.17
N THR A 491 -18.91 1.66 8.60
CA THR A 491 -19.81 2.57 7.90
C THR A 491 -20.46 3.57 8.87
N TYR A 492 -20.89 3.11 10.04
CA TYR A 492 -21.37 4.01 11.10
C TYR A 492 -20.27 4.97 11.58
N ASN A 493 -19.05 4.47 11.81
CA ASN A 493 -17.92 5.30 12.23
C ASN A 493 -17.59 6.39 11.20
N VAL A 494 -17.69 6.09 9.90
CA VAL A 494 -17.51 7.09 8.83
C VAL A 494 -18.57 8.18 8.91
N MET A 495 -19.84 7.82 9.10
CA MET A 495 -20.92 8.79 9.23
C MET A 495 -20.81 9.65 10.48
N VAL A 496 -20.49 9.04 11.63
CA VAL A 496 -20.21 9.76 12.88
C VAL A 496 -19.07 10.76 12.66
N ASN A 497 -17.97 10.35 12.03
CA ASN A 497 -16.86 11.24 11.69
C ASN A 497 -17.27 12.38 10.74
N GLY A 498 -18.09 12.08 9.73
CA GLY A 498 -18.63 13.05 8.79
C GLY A 498 -19.46 14.13 9.48
N LEU A 499 -20.44 13.71 10.29
CA LEU A 499 -21.28 14.59 11.10
C LEU A 499 -20.46 15.45 12.06
N CYS A 500 -19.48 14.85 12.74
CA CYS A 500 -18.54 15.54 13.61
C CYS A 500 -17.73 16.62 12.87
N LYS A 501 -17.29 16.36 11.63
CA LYS A 501 -16.51 17.34 10.83
C LYS A 501 -17.34 18.51 10.34
N ILE A 502 -18.63 18.31 10.06
CA ILE A 502 -19.57 19.38 9.73
C ILE A 502 -19.93 20.21 10.98
N GLY A 503 -19.65 19.69 12.18
CA GLY A 503 -19.98 20.33 13.45
C GLY A 503 -21.35 19.91 14.01
N ASN A 504 -22.04 18.96 13.37
CA ASN A 504 -23.33 18.45 13.83
C ASN A 504 -23.14 17.27 14.81
N ILE A 505 -22.56 17.55 15.98
CA ILE A 505 -22.23 16.52 16.97
C ILE A 505 -23.49 15.88 17.58
N GLU A 506 -24.60 16.62 17.68
CA GLU A 506 -25.86 16.10 18.23
C GLU A 506 -26.40 14.92 17.40
N GLN A 507 -26.41 15.06 16.07
CA GLN A 507 -26.77 13.95 15.19
C GLN A 507 -25.75 12.82 15.25
N ALA A 508 -24.46 13.12 15.43
CA ALA A 508 -23.42 12.10 15.59
C ALA A 508 -23.65 11.24 16.84
N ILE A 509 -24.06 11.84 17.97
CA ILE A 509 -24.41 11.12 19.21
C ILE A 509 -25.68 10.30 19.01
N LYS A 510 -26.72 10.87 18.39
CA LYS A 510 -27.94 10.12 18.08
C LYS A 510 -27.64 8.90 17.21
N LEU A 511 -26.76 9.04 16.22
CA LEU A 511 -26.33 7.92 15.38
C LEU A 511 -25.53 6.86 16.17
N MET A 512 -24.75 7.25 17.18
CA MET A 512 -24.10 6.30 18.10
C MET A 512 -25.13 5.50 18.91
N GLU A 513 -26.20 6.15 19.37
CA GLU A 513 -27.29 5.48 20.12
C GLU A 513 -28.08 4.52 19.21
N GLU A 514 -28.37 4.93 17.97
CA GLU A 514 -29.00 4.08 16.96
C GLU A 514 -28.13 2.86 16.61
N MET A 515 -26.81 3.04 16.59
CA MET A 515 -25.85 1.95 16.40
C MET A 515 -25.95 0.90 17.52
N ASP A 516 -25.98 1.36 18.78
CA ASP A 516 -26.18 0.52 19.97
C ASP A 516 -27.50 -0.28 19.87
N LEU A 517 -28.59 0.37 19.44
CA LEU A 517 -29.91 -0.28 19.25
C LEU A 517 -29.93 -1.29 18.10
N ALA A 518 -29.14 -1.06 17.05
CA ALA A 518 -29.00 -1.97 15.91
C ALA A 518 -28.12 -3.20 16.21
N GLY A 519 -27.61 -3.34 17.44
CA GLY A 519 -26.75 -4.46 17.85
C GLY A 519 -25.27 -4.27 17.54
N PHE A 520 -24.87 -3.06 17.13
CA PHE A 520 -23.48 -2.69 16.89
C PHE A 520 -22.99 -1.75 18.01
N TYR A 521 -22.08 -2.21 18.86
CA TYR A 521 -21.63 -1.40 20.00
C TYR A 521 -20.55 -0.38 19.59
N PRO A 522 -20.65 0.90 20.00
CA PRO A 522 -19.62 1.91 19.80
C PRO A 522 -18.27 1.41 20.31
N ASP A 523 -17.29 1.43 19.42
CA ASP A 523 -15.94 0.96 19.72
C ASP A 523 -15.05 2.14 20.15
N THR A 524 -13.80 1.83 20.47
CA THR A 524 -12.81 2.85 20.83
C THR A 524 -12.67 3.93 19.75
N ILE A 525 -12.85 3.60 18.47
CA ILE A 525 -12.74 4.56 17.36
C ILE A 525 -13.94 5.51 17.36
N THR A 526 -15.15 5.00 17.55
CA THR A 526 -16.38 5.82 17.62
C THR A 526 -16.25 6.88 18.72
N TYR A 527 -15.94 6.46 19.96
CA TYR A 527 -15.76 7.38 21.08
C TYR A 527 -14.64 8.39 20.84
N THR A 528 -13.47 7.92 20.37
CA THR A 528 -12.32 8.79 20.10
C THR A 528 -12.63 9.85 19.03
N THR A 529 -13.47 9.51 18.03
CA THR A 529 -13.88 10.43 16.96
C THR A 529 -14.75 11.56 17.50
N VAL A 530 -15.75 11.24 18.32
CA VAL A 530 -16.62 12.28 18.93
C VAL A 530 -15.86 13.09 19.97
N MET A 531 -14.95 12.47 20.72
CA MET A 531 -14.04 13.20 21.61
C MET A 531 -13.18 14.20 20.85
N ASP A 532 -12.63 13.84 19.69
CA ASP A 532 -11.85 14.76 18.84
C ASP A 532 -12.69 15.95 18.36
N ALA A 533 -13.95 15.71 18.02
CA ALA A 533 -14.90 16.77 17.65
C ALA A 533 -15.13 17.74 18.82
N TYR A 534 -15.40 17.22 20.03
CA TYR A 534 -15.55 18.07 21.22
C TYR A 534 -14.27 18.81 21.59
N CYS A 535 -13.09 18.17 21.47
CA CYS A 535 -11.80 18.82 21.66
C CYS A 535 -11.61 20.00 20.69
N LYS A 536 -11.99 19.85 19.41
CA LYS A 536 -11.90 20.91 18.39
C LYS A 536 -12.89 22.05 18.61
N MET A 537 -14.06 21.77 19.19
CA MET A 537 -15.03 22.79 19.59
C MET A 537 -14.66 23.49 20.92
N GLY A 538 -13.63 23.00 21.62
CA GLY A 538 -13.18 23.54 22.91
C GLY A 538 -13.99 23.03 24.11
N GLU A 539 -14.92 22.09 23.93
CA GLU A 539 -15.77 21.54 24.98
C GLU A 539 -15.09 20.34 25.68
N MET A 540 -13.95 20.57 26.36
CA MET A 540 -13.21 19.48 27.00
C MET A 540 -13.99 18.74 28.09
N ALA A 541 -14.96 19.38 28.76
CA ALA A 541 -15.79 18.71 29.78
C ALA A 541 -16.57 17.53 29.19
N LYS A 542 -17.19 17.70 28.01
CA LYS A 542 -17.93 16.62 27.34
C LYS A 542 -17.00 15.54 26.80
N ALA A 543 -15.80 15.91 26.32
CA ALA A 543 -14.78 14.94 25.91
C ALA A 543 -14.32 14.04 27.08
N HIS A 544 -14.17 14.60 28.29
CA HIS A 544 -13.85 13.82 29.50
C HIS A 544 -15.00 12.91 29.93
N GLU A 545 -16.25 13.39 29.83
CA GLU A 545 -17.41 12.56 30.15
C GLU A 545 -17.52 11.36 29.19
N LEU A 546 -17.26 11.56 27.89
CA LEU A 546 -17.19 10.46 26.94
C LEU A 546 -16.06 9.47 27.25
N LEU A 547 -14.88 9.95 27.68
CA LEU A 547 -13.81 9.07 28.14
C LEU A 547 -14.25 8.22 29.34
N ARG A 548 -14.98 8.83 30.29
CA ARG A 548 -15.52 8.12 31.45
C ARG A 548 -16.51 7.03 31.04
N ILE A 549 -17.47 7.37 30.17
CA ILE A 549 -18.44 6.40 29.63
C ILE A 549 -17.73 5.26 28.89
N MET A 550 -16.71 5.57 28.09
CA MET A 550 -15.91 4.57 27.39
C MET A 550 -15.24 3.59 28.37
N LEU A 551 -14.65 4.10 29.47
CA LEU A 551 -14.03 3.28 30.50
C LEU A 551 -15.06 2.45 31.28
N ASP A 552 -16.23 3.01 31.58
CA ASP A 552 -17.32 2.34 32.28
C ASP A 552 -17.89 1.17 31.44
N LYS A 553 -17.89 1.30 30.10
CA LYS A 553 -18.22 0.22 29.16
C LYS A 553 -17.10 -0.84 29.01
N GLY A 554 -15.98 -0.70 29.74
CA GLY A 554 -14.85 -1.65 29.71
C GLY A 554 -13.93 -1.52 28.50
N LEU A 555 -14.10 -0.48 27.67
CA LEU A 555 -13.24 -0.22 26.52
C LEU A 555 -11.91 0.41 26.96
N GLN A 556 -10.80 -0.05 26.39
CA GLN A 556 -9.48 0.49 26.71
C GLN A 556 -9.11 1.65 25.78
N PRO A 557 -8.70 2.81 26.31
CA PRO A 557 -8.17 3.91 25.51
C PRO A 557 -6.94 3.46 24.72
N THR A 558 -6.82 3.95 23.49
CA THR A 558 -5.66 3.67 22.63
C THR A 558 -4.72 4.87 22.61
N VAL A 559 -3.52 4.69 22.05
CA VAL A 559 -2.58 5.79 21.79
C VAL A 559 -3.26 6.95 21.03
N VAL A 560 -4.19 6.65 20.12
CA VAL A 560 -4.95 7.67 19.37
C VAL A 560 -5.87 8.47 20.30
N THR A 561 -6.58 7.80 21.21
CA THR A 561 -7.46 8.45 22.20
C THR A 561 -6.67 9.45 23.07
N PHE A 562 -5.50 9.03 23.55
CA PHE A 562 -4.60 9.90 24.31
C PHE A 562 -4.06 11.07 23.47
N ASN A 563 -3.73 10.85 22.19
CA ASN A 563 -3.26 11.91 21.30
C ASN A 563 -4.34 12.95 20.99
N VAL A 564 -5.60 12.51 20.85
CA VAL A 564 -6.76 13.40 20.66
C VAL A 564 -6.95 14.30 21.87
N LEU A 565 -6.97 13.72 23.08
CA LEU A 565 -7.06 14.48 24.32
C LEU A 565 -5.86 15.42 24.51
N MET A 566 -4.65 14.94 24.21
CA MET A 566 -3.43 15.74 24.26
C MET A 566 -3.52 16.96 23.34
N ASN A 567 -3.99 16.76 22.10
CA ASN A 567 -4.20 17.85 21.16
C ASN A 567 -5.28 18.82 21.67
N GLY A 568 -6.38 18.32 22.22
CA GLY A 568 -7.43 19.13 22.86
C GLY A 568 -6.90 20.01 23.99
N PHE A 569 -6.18 19.43 24.94
CA PHE A 569 -5.53 20.17 26.03
C PHE A 569 -4.52 21.20 25.50
N CYS A 570 -3.72 20.83 24.49
CA CYS A 570 -2.76 21.74 23.88
C CYS A 570 -3.46 22.93 23.19
N MET A 571 -4.55 22.70 22.44
CA MET A 571 -5.32 23.76 21.78
C MET A 571 -5.90 24.77 22.78
N LEU A 572 -6.33 24.30 23.96
CA LEU A 572 -6.83 25.17 25.03
C LEU A 572 -5.72 25.74 25.94
N GLY A 573 -4.46 25.34 25.73
CA GLY A 573 -3.34 25.77 26.57
C GLY A 573 -3.28 25.11 27.96
N MET A 574 -3.97 24.00 28.17
CA MET A 574 -3.94 23.25 29.43
C MET A 574 -2.72 22.30 29.48
N VAL A 575 -1.51 22.85 29.48
CA VAL A 575 -0.25 22.07 29.37
C VAL A 575 0.01 21.15 30.58
N GLU A 576 -0.40 21.55 31.78
CA GLU A 576 -0.24 20.76 33.01
C GLU A 576 -1.14 19.51 33.02
N ASP A 577 -2.36 19.61 32.46
CA ASP A 577 -3.23 18.46 32.24
C ASP A 577 -2.64 17.52 31.18
N GLY A 578 -1.99 18.07 30.15
CA GLY A 578 -1.24 17.30 29.16
C GLY A 578 -0.11 16.47 29.78
N GLU A 579 0.66 17.04 30.71
CA GLU A 579 1.71 16.30 31.44
C GLU A 579 1.13 15.19 32.32
N ARG A 580 0.04 15.47 33.04
CA ARG A 580 -0.70 14.47 33.82
C ARG A 580 -1.21 13.34 32.93
N LEU A 581 -1.66 13.66 31.72
CA LEU A 581 -2.15 12.67 30.76
C LEU A 581 -1.04 11.70 30.31
N ILE A 582 0.20 12.17 30.10
CA ILE A 582 1.35 11.29 29.77
C ILE A 582 1.65 10.34 30.93
N LYS A 583 1.63 10.85 32.17
CA LYS A 583 1.84 10.01 33.35
C LYS A 583 0.78 8.92 33.46
N TRP A 584 -0.49 9.27 33.26
CA TRP A 584 -1.59 8.31 33.27
C TRP A 584 -1.48 7.27 32.13
N MET A 585 -1.03 7.69 30.94
CA MET A 585 -0.77 6.80 29.81
C MET A 585 0.27 5.72 30.16
N LEU A 586 1.36 6.11 30.82
CA LEU A 586 2.41 5.20 31.31
C LEU A 586 1.93 4.27 32.43
N GLU A 587 1.13 4.76 33.37
CA GLU A 587 0.52 3.95 34.45
C GLU A 587 -0.38 2.85 33.89
N LYS A 588 -1.04 3.08 32.75
CA LYS A 588 -1.85 2.09 32.04
C LYS A 588 -1.04 1.14 31.15
N GLY A 589 0.28 1.27 31.11
CA GLY A 589 1.17 0.45 30.27
C GLY A 589 1.07 0.77 28.78
N ILE A 590 0.50 1.93 28.41
CA ILE A 590 0.41 2.38 27.03
C ILE A 590 1.61 3.28 26.76
N MET A 591 2.45 2.94 25.79
CA MET A 591 3.66 3.70 25.51
C MET A 591 3.34 4.96 24.68
N PRO A 592 3.72 6.17 25.14
CA PRO A 592 3.62 7.39 24.34
C PRO A 592 4.43 7.28 23.06
N ASN A 593 3.95 7.89 21.98
CA ASN A 593 4.66 7.94 20.71
C ASN A 593 5.19 9.37 20.45
N ALA A 594 5.94 9.55 19.36
CA ALA A 594 6.49 10.86 19.00
C ALA A 594 5.39 11.93 18.87
N THR A 595 4.21 11.59 18.32
CA THR A 595 3.10 12.55 18.19
C THR A 595 2.56 13.05 19.52
N THR A 596 2.52 12.23 20.58
CA THR A 596 2.07 12.64 21.92
C THR A 596 2.97 13.76 22.46
N PHE A 597 4.28 13.56 22.40
CA PHE A 597 5.26 14.55 22.85
C PHE A 597 5.32 15.77 21.94
N ASN A 598 5.20 15.59 20.62
CA ASN A 598 5.23 16.66 19.63
C ASN A 598 4.12 17.70 19.88
N SER A 599 2.90 17.26 20.22
CA SER A 599 1.79 18.17 20.55
C SER A 599 2.11 19.08 21.74
N LEU A 600 2.66 18.49 22.82
CA LEU A 600 3.03 19.22 24.02
C LEU A 600 4.22 20.17 23.79
N MET A 601 5.26 19.69 23.11
CA MET A 601 6.43 20.49 22.72
C MET A 601 6.04 21.68 21.84
N LYS A 602 5.13 21.47 20.87
CA LYS A 602 4.63 22.54 20.01
C LYS A 602 3.95 23.64 20.83
N GLN A 603 3.16 23.28 21.84
CA GLN A 603 2.47 24.26 22.67
C GLN A 603 3.43 25.02 23.60
N TYR A 604 4.42 24.34 24.19
CA TYR A 604 5.48 25.02 24.94
C TYR A 604 6.35 25.94 24.06
N CYS A 605 6.59 25.58 22.80
CA CYS A 605 7.23 26.46 21.83
C CYS A 605 6.40 27.72 21.55
N ILE A 606 5.07 27.59 21.41
CA ILE A 606 4.16 28.74 21.21
C ILE A 606 4.19 29.68 22.43
N ARG A 607 4.29 29.12 23.64
CA ARG A 607 4.46 29.88 24.90
C ARG A 607 5.87 30.43 25.11
N ASN A 608 6.78 30.23 24.16
CA ASN A 608 8.19 30.63 24.23
C ASN A 608 8.96 30.01 25.43
N ASN A 609 8.50 28.87 25.96
CA ASN A 609 9.19 28.16 27.04
C ASN A 609 10.06 27.02 26.48
N MET A 610 11.25 27.38 26.03
CA MET A 610 12.19 26.42 25.43
C MET A 610 12.84 25.48 26.46
N ARG A 611 12.86 25.84 27.76
CA ARG A 611 13.41 24.97 28.82
C ARG A 611 12.55 23.73 28.99
N ALA A 612 11.25 23.91 29.22
CA ALA A 612 10.28 22.81 29.33
C ALA A 612 10.24 21.96 28.04
N THR A 613 10.30 22.61 26.87
CA THR A 613 10.35 21.90 25.57
C THR A 613 11.56 20.95 25.49
N THR A 614 12.74 21.39 25.96
CA THR A 614 13.96 20.57 25.95
C THR A 614 13.90 19.44 26.98
N GLU A 615 13.28 19.67 28.14
CA GLU A 615 13.05 18.64 29.16
C GLU A 615 12.13 17.53 28.65
N ILE A 616 11.05 17.90 27.95
CA ILE A 616 10.14 16.96 27.31
C ILE A 616 10.87 16.15 26.22
N TYR A 617 11.69 16.79 25.40
CA TYR A 617 12.51 16.10 24.40
C TYR A 617 13.48 15.08 25.02
N LYS A 618 14.14 15.45 26.13
CA LYS A 618 15.01 14.52 26.87
C LYS A 618 14.22 13.37 27.50
N GLY A 619 13.04 13.65 28.05
CA GLY A 619 12.13 12.64 28.60
C GLY A 619 11.69 11.62 27.55
N MET A 620 11.38 12.10 26.34
CA MET A 620 11.05 11.27 25.19
C MET A 620 12.19 10.29 24.83
N LEU A 621 13.43 10.79 24.78
CA LEU A 621 14.61 9.95 24.51
C LEU A 621 14.88 8.93 25.63
N ALA A 622 14.72 9.34 26.90
CA ALA A 622 14.92 8.47 28.05
C ALA A 622 13.91 7.30 28.09
N GLN A 623 12.72 7.49 27.55
CA GLN A 623 11.69 6.45 27.41
C GLN A 623 11.89 5.56 26.17
N GLY A 624 12.97 5.77 25.40
CA GLY A 624 13.29 4.99 24.20
C GLY A 624 12.46 5.36 22.97
N VAL A 625 11.71 6.47 23.00
CA VAL A 625 10.90 6.92 21.87
C VAL A 625 11.79 7.69 20.89
N LYS A 626 11.89 7.21 19.65
CA LYS A 626 12.74 7.82 18.61
C LYS A 626 12.10 9.11 18.06
N PRO A 627 12.87 10.20 17.89
CA PRO A 627 12.42 11.41 17.21
C PRO A 627 12.02 11.16 15.76
N ASP A 628 10.90 11.76 15.35
CA ASP A 628 10.46 11.77 13.96
C ASP A 628 10.81 13.12 13.29
N SER A 629 10.56 13.23 11.98
CA SER A 629 10.79 14.49 11.24
C SER A 629 10.04 15.67 11.87
N ASN A 630 8.82 15.44 12.38
CA ASN A 630 8.02 16.52 12.99
C ASN A 630 8.62 17.00 14.31
N THR A 631 9.19 16.10 15.13
CA THR A 631 9.91 16.43 16.37
C THR A 631 11.03 17.43 16.09
N TYR A 632 11.91 17.14 15.14
CA TYR A 632 13.00 18.06 14.77
C TYR A 632 12.46 19.38 14.21
N ASN A 633 11.45 19.33 13.33
CA ASN A 633 10.85 20.53 12.76
C ASN A 633 10.25 21.46 13.82
N ILE A 634 9.56 20.91 14.83
CA ILE A 634 8.98 21.67 15.96
C ILE A 634 10.08 22.31 16.79
N LEU A 635 11.10 21.55 17.19
CA LEU A 635 12.20 22.04 18.02
C LEU A 635 13.03 23.11 17.30
N ILE A 636 13.39 22.88 16.04
CA ILE A 636 14.15 23.82 15.22
C ILE A 636 13.38 25.13 15.06
N LYS A 637 12.08 25.05 14.75
CA LYS A 637 11.22 26.25 14.66
C LYS A 637 11.14 26.97 16.00
N GLY A 638 10.91 26.25 17.10
CA GLY A 638 10.84 26.81 18.45
C GLY A 638 12.14 27.51 18.87
N HIS A 639 13.28 26.83 18.75
CA HIS A 639 14.60 27.41 19.08
C HIS A 639 14.95 28.59 18.16
N SER A 640 14.55 28.58 16.90
CA SER A 640 14.78 29.69 15.97
C SER A 640 13.98 30.94 16.37
N VAL A 641 12.71 30.77 16.73
CA VAL A 641 11.84 31.85 17.22
C VAL A 641 12.35 32.40 18.57
N ALA A 642 12.75 31.51 19.48
CA ALA A 642 13.35 31.87 20.76
C ALA A 642 14.80 32.41 20.66
N ARG A 643 15.33 32.56 19.44
CA ARG A 643 16.69 33.06 19.12
C ARG A 643 17.83 32.20 19.67
N ASN A 644 17.59 30.92 19.96
CA ASN A 644 18.60 29.95 20.37
C ASN A 644 19.25 29.26 19.14
N MET A 645 19.87 30.04 18.26
CA MET A 645 20.34 29.56 16.95
C MET A 645 21.44 28.48 17.00
N LYS A 646 22.22 28.40 18.10
CA LYS A 646 23.25 27.34 18.26
C LYS A 646 22.58 25.97 18.35
N GLU A 647 21.55 25.86 19.19
CA GLU A 647 20.79 24.63 19.39
C GLU A 647 19.95 24.28 18.15
N ALA A 648 19.30 25.28 17.53
CA ALA A 648 18.54 25.08 16.30
C ALA A 648 19.42 24.53 15.16
N TRP A 649 20.67 25.00 15.06
CA TRP A 649 21.62 24.53 14.06
C TRP A 649 22.16 23.13 14.36
N TYR A 650 22.39 22.81 15.63
CA TYR A 650 22.78 21.46 16.05
C TYR A 650 21.69 20.44 15.70
N LEU A 651 20.43 20.73 16.03
CA LEU A 651 19.29 19.88 15.72
C LEU A 651 19.08 19.71 14.21
N HIS A 652 19.35 20.75 13.41
CA HIS A 652 19.32 20.67 11.95
C HIS A 652 20.36 19.67 11.41
N LYS A 653 21.61 19.73 11.91
CA LYS A 653 22.65 18.79 11.48
C LYS A 653 22.32 17.35 11.85
N GLU A 654 21.85 17.12 13.08
CA GLU A 654 21.45 15.80 13.54
C GLU A 654 20.28 15.23 12.68
N MET A 655 19.35 16.10 12.30
CA MET A 655 18.22 15.75 11.44
C MET A 655 18.68 15.30 10.04
N VAL A 656 19.63 16.02 9.43
CA VAL A 656 20.21 15.70 8.11
C VAL A 656 21.01 14.40 8.14
N GLU A 657 21.82 14.18 9.19
CA GLU A 657 22.56 12.91 9.38
C GLU A 657 21.65 11.69 9.47
N LYS A 658 20.45 11.87 10.03
CA LYS A 658 19.41 10.83 10.13
C LYS A 658 18.56 10.69 8.86
N GLY A 659 18.78 11.52 7.85
CA GLY A 659 18.09 11.48 6.56
C GLY A 659 16.67 12.06 6.57
N PHE A 660 16.36 12.96 7.50
CA PHE A 660 15.06 13.65 7.54
C PHE A 660 15.14 15.02 6.84
N THR A 661 14.02 15.49 6.28
CA THR A 661 13.91 16.77 5.56
C THR A 661 13.11 17.81 6.35
N LEU A 662 13.56 19.06 6.31
CA LEU A 662 12.87 20.18 6.93
C LEU A 662 11.55 20.52 6.22
N THR A 663 10.57 21.04 6.97
CA THR A 663 9.38 21.65 6.38
C THR A 663 9.68 23.08 5.90
N ALA A 664 8.90 23.58 4.94
CA ALA A 664 9.01 24.96 4.47
C ALA A 664 8.97 25.98 5.64
N ALA A 665 8.06 25.77 6.61
CA ALA A 665 7.95 26.64 7.78
C ALA A 665 9.19 26.61 8.70
N SER A 666 9.89 25.47 8.78
CA SER A 666 11.10 25.33 9.60
C SER A 666 12.33 25.89 8.89
N TYR A 667 12.45 25.71 7.56
CA TYR A 667 13.42 26.46 6.74
C TYR A 667 13.23 27.96 6.91
N SER A 668 11.99 28.44 6.78
CA SER A 668 11.64 29.86 6.96
C SER A 668 12.08 30.40 8.32
N ALA A 669 11.82 29.66 9.39
CA ALA A 669 12.17 30.08 10.75
C ALA A 669 13.70 30.15 10.95
N LEU A 670 14.45 29.17 10.45
CA LEU A 670 15.92 29.15 10.53
C LEU A 670 16.55 30.28 9.72
N ILE A 671 16.12 30.46 8.47
CA ILE A 671 16.62 31.52 7.58
C ILE A 671 16.38 32.90 8.23
N LYS A 672 15.16 33.19 8.67
CA LYS A 672 14.84 34.44 9.38
C LYS A 672 15.69 34.61 10.65
N GLY A 673 15.95 33.53 11.38
CA GLY A 673 16.81 33.52 12.57
C GLY A 673 18.26 33.88 12.27
N PHE A 674 18.84 33.35 11.18
CA PHE A 674 20.21 33.64 10.75
C PHE A 674 20.36 35.03 10.14
N CYS A 675 19.39 35.48 9.32
CA CYS A 675 19.38 36.83 8.75
C CYS A 675 19.38 37.91 9.85
N LYS A 676 18.59 37.72 10.93
CA LYS A 676 18.58 38.63 12.09
C LYS A 676 19.92 38.70 12.84
N ARG A 677 20.77 37.68 12.74
CA ARG A 677 22.12 37.64 13.33
C ARG A 677 23.23 38.04 12.33
N LYS A 678 22.87 38.55 11.15
CA LYS A 678 23.79 38.92 10.06
C LYS A 678 24.68 37.76 9.57
N LYS A 679 24.21 36.51 9.73
CA LYS A 679 24.87 35.30 9.22
C LYS A 679 24.30 34.93 7.85
N PHE A 680 24.61 35.76 6.84
CA PHE A 680 23.99 35.66 5.52
C PHE A 680 24.49 34.48 4.67
N ALA A 681 25.69 33.98 4.94
CA ALA A 681 26.25 32.83 4.22
C ALA A 681 25.49 31.54 4.55
N GLU A 682 25.28 31.25 5.83
CA GLU A 682 24.51 30.08 6.27
C GLU A 682 23.03 30.20 5.89
N ALA A 683 22.47 31.42 5.92
CA ALA A 683 21.10 31.67 5.46
C ALA A 683 20.93 31.40 3.95
N ARG A 684 21.89 31.81 3.11
CA ARG A 684 21.89 31.53 1.66
C ARG A 684 21.97 30.03 1.37
N GLN A 685 22.83 29.31 2.08
CA GLN A 685 22.95 27.86 1.92
C GLN A 685 21.61 27.15 2.19
N LEU A 686 20.93 27.51 3.28
CA LEU A 686 19.60 26.95 3.61
C LEU A 686 18.53 27.31 2.58
N PHE A 687 18.59 28.52 2.04
CA PHE A 687 17.64 28.98 1.02
C PHE A 687 17.80 28.20 -0.30
N GLU A 688 19.04 27.95 -0.72
CA GLU A 688 19.29 27.15 -1.93
C GLU A 688 18.93 25.67 -1.72
N GLU A 689 19.21 25.12 -0.54
CA GLU A 689 18.78 23.76 -0.19
C GLU A 689 17.24 23.62 -0.22
N MET A 690 16.53 24.64 0.28
CA MET A 690 15.07 24.72 0.21
C MET A 690 14.56 24.74 -1.25
N ARG A 691 15.24 25.45 -2.15
CA ARG A 691 14.91 25.50 -3.59
C ARG A 691 15.17 24.16 -4.29
N ILE A 692 16.30 23.50 -4.01
CA ILE A 692 16.65 22.18 -4.56
C ILE A 692 15.63 21.12 -4.12
N GLN A 693 15.11 21.20 -2.90
CA GLN A 693 14.05 20.31 -2.41
C GLN A 693 12.66 20.62 -2.99
N GLY A 694 12.52 21.66 -3.83
CA GLY A 694 11.25 22.04 -4.45
C GLY A 694 10.25 22.70 -3.50
N LEU A 695 10.70 23.19 -2.34
CA LEU A 695 9.87 23.89 -1.37
C LEU A 695 9.78 25.39 -1.70
N VAL A 696 8.59 25.97 -1.54
CA VAL A 696 8.35 27.40 -1.82
C VAL A 696 8.59 28.22 -0.55
N ALA A 697 9.45 29.23 -0.63
CA ALA A 697 9.74 30.12 0.49
C ALA A 697 8.64 31.17 0.71
N ASP A 698 8.55 31.70 1.93
CA ASP A 698 7.65 32.81 2.23
C ASP A 698 8.11 34.07 1.49
N LYS A 699 7.17 34.94 1.09
CA LYS A 699 7.46 36.22 0.43
C LYS A 699 8.53 37.04 1.18
N GLU A 700 8.44 37.11 2.50
CA GLU A 700 9.40 37.83 3.36
C GLU A 700 10.84 37.35 3.20
N ILE A 701 11.07 36.08 2.83
CA ILE A 701 12.42 35.53 2.64
C ILE A 701 13.00 35.96 1.30
N TYR A 702 12.16 35.96 0.25
CA TYR A 702 12.53 36.53 -1.04
C TYR A 702 12.87 38.02 -0.88
N ASP A 703 12.03 38.78 -0.18
CA ASP A 703 12.30 40.22 0.09
C ASP A 703 13.65 40.42 0.80
N ILE A 704 13.95 39.62 1.85
CA ILE A 704 15.24 39.69 2.57
C ILE A 704 16.43 39.40 1.64
N PHE A 705 16.35 38.37 0.79
CA PHE A 705 17.48 38.03 -0.09
C PHE A 705 17.57 38.96 -1.30
N VAL A 706 16.48 39.54 -1.79
CA VAL A 706 16.48 40.61 -2.79
C VAL A 706 17.21 41.83 -2.23
N ASP A 707 16.88 42.28 -1.01
CA ASP A 707 17.55 43.41 -0.36
C ASP A 707 19.04 43.15 -0.11
N VAL A 708 19.39 41.94 0.35
CA VAL A 708 20.79 41.55 0.59
C VAL A 708 21.59 41.48 -0.71
N ASN A 709 21.05 40.89 -1.79
CA ASN A 709 21.75 40.79 -3.07
C ASN A 709 21.83 42.14 -3.79
N TYR A 710 20.82 43.01 -3.66
CA TYR A 710 20.86 44.38 -4.15
C TYR A 710 21.97 45.18 -3.46
N GLY A 711 22.08 45.08 -2.13
CA GLY A 711 23.15 45.73 -1.36
C GLY A 711 24.57 45.22 -1.67
N GLU A 712 24.70 43.99 -2.15
CA GLU A 712 25.97 43.38 -2.57
C GLU A 712 26.30 43.61 -4.06
N GLY A 713 25.39 44.21 -4.84
CA GLY A 713 25.58 44.51 -6.26
C GLY A 713 25.29 43.36 -7.22
N ASN A 714 24.67 42.27 -6.76
CA ASN A 714 24.35 41.09 -7.57
C ASN A 714 23.00 41.26 -8.29
N TRP A 715 22.96 42.12 -9.31
CA TRP A 715 21.72 42.50 -10.01
C TRP A 715 21.04 41.36 -10.76
N GLU A 716 21.78 40.41 -11.36
CA GLU A 716 21.24 39.24 -12.06
C GLU A 716 20.41 38.34 -11.13
N ILE A 717 21.01 37.95 -10.00
CA ILE A 717 20.37 37.11 -8.98
C ILE A 717 19.18 37.85 -8.35
N THR A 718 19.26 39.17 -8.21
CA THR A 718 18.18 39.99 -7.65
C THR A 718 16.94 39.97 -8.55
N LEU A 719 17.14 40.09 -9.88
CA LEU A 719 16.05 40.00 -10.86
C LEU A 719 15.45 38.59 -10.93
N GLU A 720 16.28 37.55 -10.93
CA GLU A 720 15.81 36.15 -10.90
C GLU A 720 14.96 35.84 -9.66
N LEU A 721 15.37 36.32 -8.47
CA LEU A 721 14.61 36.14 -7.24
C LEU A 721 13.30 36.92 -7.23
N CYS A 722 13.26 38.10 -7.85
CA CYS A 722 12.04 38.88 -8.04
C CYS A 722 11.07 38.16 -8.97
N ASP A 723 11.54 37.63 -10.10
CA ASP A 723 10.71 36.86 -11.04
C ASP A 723 10.17 35.58 -10.39
N GLU A 724 11.00 34.84 -9.65
CA GLU A 724 10.60 33.63 -8.92
C GLU A 724 9.60 33.93 -7.80
N ALA A 725 9.77 35.06 -7.09
CA ALA A 725 8.81 35.52 -6.07
C ALA A 725 7.46 35.90 -6.69
N ILE A 726 7.46 36.51 -7.88
CA ILE A 726 6.24 36.82 -8.62
C ILE A 726 5.54 35.53 -9.06
N GLU A 727 6.29 34.59 -9.65
CA GLU A 727 5.76 33.31 -10.13
C GLU A 727 5.21 32.45 -8.98
N LYS A 728 5.94 32.33 -7.87
CA LYS A 728 5.63 31.37 -6.79
C LYS A 728 4.81 31.94 -5.63
N CYS A 729 4.92 33.23 -5.32
CA CYS A 729 4.28 33.82 -4.13
C CYS A 729 3.05 34.69 -4.45
N LEU A 730 3.01 35.36 -5.61
CA LEU A 730 1.92 36.28 -5.95
C LEU A 730 0.82 35.63 -6.79
N ILE A 731 1.11 34.55 -7.52
CA ILE A 731 0.13 33.80 -8.31
C ILE A 731 -0.29 32.55 -7.51
N LYS A 732 -1.51 32.52 -6.94
CA LYS A 732 -2.01 31.32 -6.24
C LYS A 732 -2.07 30.12 -7.19
N ARG A 733 -1.54 29.00 -6.69
CA ARG A 733 -1.25 27.66 -7.26
C ARG A 733 -2.22 27.01 -8.28
N ASN A 734 -3.37 27.58 -8.60
CA ASN A 734 -4.38 26.88 -9.41
C ASN A 734 -4.31 27.14 -10.93
N TYR A 735 -3.35 27.93 -11.43
CA TYR A 735 -3.36 28.33 -12.85
C TYR A 735 -2.10 27.98 -13.66
N TRP A 736 -1.04 27.42 -13.05
CA TRP A 736 0.20 27.12 -13.79
C TRP A 736 0.48 25.64 -14.05
N ASP A 737 -0.17 24.69 -13.37
CA ASP A 737 0.02 23.26 -13.68
C ASP A 737 -0.46 22.89 -15.10
N THR A 738 -1.41 23.66 -15.65
CA THR A 738 -1.84 23.55 -17.05
C THR A 738 -0.88 24.22 -18.05
N ALA A 739 -0.16 25.26 -17.61
CA ALA A 739 0.75 26.03 -18.47
C ALA A 739 2.15 25.37 -18.57
N ARG A 740 2.54 24.58 -17.56
CA ARG A 740 3.83 23.88 -17.55
C ARG A 740 3.96 22.81 -18.65
N CYS A 741 2.85 22.27 -19.13
CA CYS A 741 2.86 21.30 -20.25
C CYS A 741 3.01 21.95 -21.64
N TYR A 742 2.87 23.28 -21.77
CA TYR A 742 2.89 23.94 -23.10
C TYR A 742 4.05 24.91 -23.32
N ILE A 743 4.79 25.29 -22.27
CA ILE A 743 5.77 26.39 -22.38
C ILE A 743 7.24 25.92 -22.35
N LEU A 744 7.55 24.69 -21.89
CA LEU A 744 8.95 24.29 -21.62
C LEU A 744 9.60 23.24 -22.54
N ASP A 745 8.97 22.81 -23.63
CA ASP A 745 9.57 21.79 -24.53
C ASP A 745 10.07 22.24 -25.92
N PRO A 746 9.98 23.54 -26.33
CA PRO A 746 10.82 24.03 -27.44
C PRO A 746 11.96 24.97 -27.01
N PHE A 747 11.93 25.60 -25.82
CA PHE A 747 12.87 26.67 -25.48
C PHE A 747 14.15 26.22 -24.75
N VAL A 748 14.15 25.04 -24.13
CA VAL A 748 15.36 24.49 -23.47
C VAL A 748 16.40 23.99 -24.50
N SER A 749 16.02 23.83 -25.77
CA SER A 749 16.94 23.49 -26.87
C SER A 749 17.69 24.70 -27.46
N LEU A 750 17.31 25.94 -27.14
CA LEU A 750 17.91 27.14 -27.76
C LEU A 750 18.91 27.88 -26.85
N ALA A 751 18.82 27.69 -25.53
CA ALA A 751 19.70 28.35 -24.56
C ALA A 751 21.10 27.72 -24.43
N CYS A 752 21.30 26.48 -24.89
CA CYS A 752 22.60 25.80 -24.88
C CYS A 752 23.51 26.09 -26.10
N ARG A 753 23.17 27.07 -26.96
CA ARG A 753 23.99 27.43 -28.15
C ARG A 753 24.55 28.85 -28.18
N LYS A 754 24.33 29.68 -27.16
CA LYS A 754 24.91 31.04 -27.08
C LYS A 754 25.99 31.15 -26.01
N THR A 755 27.02 30.31 -26.12
CA THR A 755 28.33 30.53 -25.48
C THR A 755 29.42 30.18 -26.48
N LYS A 756 29.56 30.98 -27.54
CA LYS A 756 30.81 31.19 -28.30
C LYS A 756 30.63 32.26 -29.38
N GLU A 757 31.68 33.09 -29.50
CA GLU A 757 32.07 33.92 -30.66
C GLU A 757 31.23 35.19 -30.90
N ASN A 758 31.69 36.40 -30.56
CA ASN A 758 32.89 37.15 -30.99
C ASN A 758 32.82 37.58 -32.47
N LYS A 759 32.73 38.91 -32.65
CA LYS A 759 33.09 39.78 -33.79
C LYS A 759 32.96 39.28 -35.25
N GLU A 760 32.47 40.23 -36.07
CA GLU A 760 32.69 40.43 -37.52
C GLU A 760 31.57 40.10 -38.51
N THR A 761 31.43 41.05 -39.44
CA THR A 761 30.91 41.00 -40.81
C THR A 761 29.40 41.05 -41.09
N ASN A 762 29.04 42.23 -41.60
CA ASN A 762 28.07 42.53 -42.65
C ASN A 762 27.84 41.43 -43.71
N LYS A 763 26.60 41.47 -44.24
CA LYS A 763 26.07 41.05 -45.55
C LYS A 763 25.24 39.76 -45.64
N VAL A 764 23.95 40.03 -45.92
CA VAL A 764 23.09 39.44 -46.98
C VAL A 764 22.50 38.06 -46.69
N LEU A 765 21.16 38.02 -46.52
CA LEU A 765 20.26 37.32 -47.45
C LEU A 765 18.79 37.70 -47.15
N THR A 766 18.27 38.57 -48.00
CA THR A 766 16.85 38.74 -48.35
C THR A 766 16.22 37.43 -48.81
N LEU A 767 14.92 37.25 -48.52
CA LEU A 767 13.84 36.52 -49.22
C LEU A 767 12.73 36.35 -48.15
N PHE A 768 11.54 36.95 -48.27
CA PHE A 768 10.42 36.55 -49.14
C PHE A 768 9.44 37.72 -49.38
N PRO A 769 8.60 37.66 -50.43
CA PRO A 769 8.08 38.80 -51.16
C PRO A 769 6.72 39.34 -50.68
N GLU A 770 6.43 40.57 -51.11
CA GLU A 770 5.09 41.15 -51.20
C GLU A 770 4.23 40.33 -52.18
N GLU A 771 3.08 39.83 -51.75
CA GLU A 771 1.98 39.40 -52.62
C GLU A 771 0.62 39.94 -52.13
N THR A 772 0.06 40.80 -52.97
CA THR A 772 -1.34 41.13 -53.27
C THR A 772 -2.48 40.61 -52.39
N MET A 773 -3.34 41.56 -52.00
CA MET A 773 -4.63 41.41 -51.31
C MET A 773 -5.57 40.35 -51.92
N THR A 774 -5.96 39.38 -51.08
CA THR A 774 -7.19 38.58 -51.20
C THR A 774 -7.90 38.54 -49.84
N LYS A 775 -9.25 38.59 -49.85
CA LYS A 775 -10.20 38.61 -48.70
C LYS A 775 -9.66 38.15 -47.33
N SER A 776 -9.89 38.97 -46.29
CA SER A 776 -9.30 38.93 -44.94
C SER A 776 -8.91 37.52 -44.44
N GLU A 777 -7.61 37.29 -44.33
CA GLU A 777 -6.98 36.11 -43.69
C GLU A 777 -7.35 35.96 -42.19
N VAL A 778 -7.93 37.00 -41.60
CA VAL A 778 -8.28 37.07 -40.17
C VAL A 778 -9.76 36.79 -39.97
N LYS A 779 -10.09 35.77 -39.17
CA LYS A 779 -11.46 35.43 -38.77
C LYS A 779 -11.62 35.58 -37.26
N LEU A 780 -12.74 36.12 -36.80
CA LEU A 780 -13.07 36.22 -35.38
C LEU A 780 -14.38 35.48 -35.11
N LEU A 781 -14.30 34.37 -34.38
CA LEU A 781 -15.47 33.65 -33.87
C LEU A 781 -15.93 34.31 -32.58
N GLY A 782 -17.20 34.70 -32.52
CA GLY A 782 -17.72 35.44 -31.39
C GLY A 782 -19.23 35.45 -31.31
N ALA A 783 -19.76 35.79 -30.13
CA ALA A 783 -21.17 36.08 -29.93
C ALA A 783 -21.33 37.57 -29.67
N TRP A 784 -22.28 38.24 -30.35
CA TRP A 784 -22.47 39.69 -30.25
C TRP A 784 -22.68 40.25 -28.82
N PRO A 785 -23.29 39.55 -27.83
CA PRO A 785 -23.47 40.10 -26.50
C PRO A 785 -22.25 39.86 -25.57
N SER A 786 -21.24 39.12 -26.02
CA SER A 786 -20.08 38.76 -25.18
C SER A 786 -19.11 39.94 -25.03
N PRO A 787 -18.84 40.42 -23.80
CA PRO A 787 -17.88 41.51 -23.59
C PRO A 787 -16.46 41.08 -23.97
N PHE A 788 -16.12 39.80 -23.83
CA PHE A 788 -14.82 39.25 -24.20
C PHE A 788 -14.58 39.30 -25.72
N VAL A 789 -15.64 39.14 -26.52
CA VAL A 789 -15.57 39.30 -27.99
C VAL A 789 -15.43 40.76 -28.39
N MET A 790 -16.08 41.67 -27.66
CA MET A 790 -15.94 43.11 -27.89
C MET A 790 -14.49 43.57 -27.74
N ARG A 791 -13.72 43.00 -26.80
CA ARG A 791 -12.27 43.30 -26.66
C ARG A 791 -11.49 43.06 -27.94
N ALA A 792 -11.67 41.88 -28.54
CA ALA A 792 -11.00 41.52 -29.79
C ALA A 792 -11.41 42.45 -30.94
N ARG A 793 -12.72 42.75 -31.05
CA ARG A 793 -13.24 43.66 -32.08
C ARG A 793 -12.71 45.09 -31.93
N ILE A 794 -12.66 45.62 -30.71
CA ILE A 794 -12.12 46.96 -30.43
C ILE A 794 -10.63 47.01 -30.76
N ALA A 795 -9.83 46.01 -30.35
CA ALA A 795 -8.41 45.96 -30.66
C ALA A 795 -8.13 45.92 -32.17
N LEU A 796 -8.87 45.08 -32.93
CA LEU A 796 -8.76 45.02 -34.39
C LEU A 796 -9.15 46.34 -35.05
N ASN A 797 -10.21 47.00 -34.56
CA ASN A 797 -10.65 48.30 -35.08
C ASN A 797 -9.63 49.42 -34.79
N ILE A 798 -9.01 49.43 -33.60
CA ILE A 798 -7.94 50.40 -33.25
C ILE A 798 -6.75 50.24 -34.21
N LYS A 799 -6.40 49.00 -34.56
CA LYS A 799 -5.33 48.69 -35.52
C LYS A 799 -5.76 48.74 -36.99
N SER A 800 -7.02 49.12 -37.26
CA SER A 800 -7.61 49.17 -38.61
C SER A 800 -7.46 47.85 -39.40
N VAL A 801 -7.51 46.70 -38.70
CA VAL A 801 -7.38 45.37 -39.30
C VAL A 801 -8.74 44.92 -39.85
N SER A 802 -8.79 44.51 -41.11
CA SER A 802 -9.99 43.90 -41.71
C SER A 802 -10.11 42.43 -41.30
N TYR A 803 -11.28 42.02 -40.81
CA TYR A 803 -11.56 40.65 -40.37
C TYR A 803 -12.98 40.21 -40.74
N GLU A 804 -13.15 38.90 -40.92
CA GLU A 804 -14.47 38.25 -41.04
C GLU A 804 -15.00 37.89 -39.65
N PHE A 805 -16.17 38.41 -39.27
CA PHE A 805 -16.81 38.09 -37.99
C PHE A 805 -17.81 36.95 -38.15
N LEU A 806 -17.54 35.84 -37.48
CA LEU A 806 -18.37 34.63 -37.49
C LEU A 806 -19.21 34.57 -36.21
N GLU A 807 -20.51 34.83 -36.33
CA GLU A 807 -21.44 34.82 -35.19
C GLU A 807 -21.71 33.38 -34.72
N GLU A 808 -21.43 33.12 -33.44
CA GLU A 808 -21.67 31.85 -32.77
C GLU A 808 -22.99 31.87 -31.99
N THR A 809 -23.76 30.79 -32.09
CA THR A 809 -24.98 30.61 -31.29
C THR A 809 -24.66 29.92 -29.96
N PHE A 810 -25.50 30.12 -28.94
CA PHE A 810 -25.25 29.55 -27.61
C PHE A 810 -25.28 28.01 -27.59
N GLN A 811 -26.09 27.39 -28.46
CA GLN A 811 -26.22 25.96 -28.71
C GLN A 811 -26.98 25.75 -30.05
N PRO A 812 -26.58 24.80 -30.92
CA PRO A 812 -25.32 24.05 -30.90
C PRO A 812 -24.13 24.91 -31.35
N LYS A 813 -22.95 24.65 -30.79
CA LYS A 813 -21.70 25.34 -31.17
C LYS A 813 -21.22 24.91 -32.54
N SER A 814 -20.60 25.80 -33.32
CA SER A 814 -20.05 25.43 -34.62
C SER A 814 -18.89 24.42 -34.49
N GLN A 815 -18.71 23.60 -35.53
CA GLN A 815 -17.58 22.67 -35.58
C GLN A 815 -16.24 23.42 -35.58
N LEU A 816 -16.16 24.57 -36.26
CA LEU A 816 -14.96 25.40 -36.30
C LEU A 816 -14.56 25.88 -34.90
N LEU A 817 -15.52 26.25 -34.04
CA LEU A 817 -15.23 26.62 -32.65
C LEU A 817 -14.73 25.42 -31.83
N LEU A 818 -15.30 24.23 -32.05
CA LEU A 818 -14.90 23.01 -31.34
C LEU A 818 -13.48 22.57 -31.73
N ASP A 819 -13.13 22.71 -33.00
CA ASP A 819 -11.79 22.35 -33.51
C ASP A 819 -10.74 23.40 -33.07
N SER A 820 -11.12 24.69 -33.06
CA SER A 820 -10.20 25.80 -32.76
C SER A 820 -9.99 26.04 -31.26
N ASN A 821 -10.94 25.64 -30.41
CA ASN A 821 -10.84 25.71 -28.95
C ASN A 821 -11.40 24.42 -28.30
N PRO A 822 -10.72 23.28 -28.45
CA PRO A 822 -11.24 21.98 -28.03
C PRO A 822 -11.37 21.85 -26.50
N VAL A 823 -10.55 22.60 -25.75
CA VAL A 823 -10.49 22.56 -24.29
C VAL A 823 -11.67 23.31 -23.67
N TYR A 824 -11.81 24.60 -23.96
CA TYR A 824 -12.82 25.44 -23.30
C TYR A 824 -14.09 25.57 -24.12
N LYS A 825 -14.02 25.40 -25.45
CA LYS A 825 -15.15 25.50 -26.39
C LYS A 825 -15.88 26.85 -26.22
N LYS A 826 -15.14 27.94 -25.95
CA LYS A 826 -15.68 29.28 -25.65
C LYS A 826 -15.16 30.30 -26.66
N VAL A 827 -15.94 31.36 -26.86
CA VAL A 827 -15.57 32.56 -27.63
C VAL A 827 -15.01 33.65 -26.70
N PRO A 828 -14.15 34.56 -27.19
CA PRO A 828 -13.67 34.70 -28.57
C PRO A 828 -12.58 33.71 -28.98
N VAL A 829 -12.51 33.43 -30.29
CA VAL A 829 -11.36 32.79 -30.94
C VAL A 829 -10.98 33.61 -32.17
N LEU A 830 -9.77 34.14 -32.20
CA LEU A 830 -9.21 34.80 -33.38
C LEU A 830 -8.41 33.77 -34.17
N ILE A 831 -8.68 33.61 -35.46
CA ILE A 831 -7.92 32.74 -36.34
C ILE A 831 -7.16 33.64 -37.30
N ASN A 832 -5.83 33.53 -37.28
CA ASN A 832 -4.93 34.21 -38.22
C ASN A 832 -4.04 33.15 -38.87
N GLN A 833 -4.11 33.00 -40.20
CA GLN A 833 -3.33 31.98 -40.95
C GLN A 833 -3.47 30.57 -40.35
N ASP A 834 -4.72 30.14 -40.13
CA ASP A 834 -5.10 28.85 -39.50
C ASP A 834 -4.60 28.63 -38.06
N LYS A 835 -4.02 29.63 -37.41
CA LYS A 835 -3.62 29.57 -36.00
C LYS A 835 -4.72 30.17 -35.11
N PRO A 836 -5.37 29.37 -34.26
CA PRO A 836 -6.34 29.87 -33.32
C PRO A 836 -5.65 30.50 -32.09
N ILE A 837 -5.96 31.75 -31.82
CA ILE A 837 -5.64 32.45 -30.57
C ILE A 837 -6.90 32.51 -29.72
N CYS A 838 -6.83 31.88 -28.56
CA CYS A 838 -7.90 31.86 -27.57
C CYS A 838 -7.59 32.86 -26.44
N GLU A 839 -8.62 33.17 -25.63
CA GLU A 839 -8.60 34.16 -24.54
C GLU A 839 -8.56 35.62 -25.00
N SER A 840 -9.57 36.39 -24.59
CA SER A 840 -9.79 37.75 -25.09
C SER A 840 -8.62 38.71 -24.86
N LEU A 841 -7.98 38.66 -23.70
CA LEU A 841 -6.85 39.53 -23.36
C LEU A 841 -5.56 39.13 -24.07
N ILE A 842 -5.38 37.84 -24.36
CA ILE A 842 -4.26 37.34 -25.18
C ILE A 842 -4.46 37.78 -26.63
N ILE A 843 -5.69 37.72 -27.15
CA ILE A 843 -6.03 38.23 -28.47
C ILE A 843 -5.69 39.73 -28.59
N VAL A 844 -6.01 40.55 -27.58
CA VAL A 844 -5.67 41.98 -27.59
C VAL A 844 -4.15 42.20 -27.66
N GLN A 845 -3.36 41.43 -26.90
CA GLN A 845 -1.89 41.52 -26.93
C GLN A 845 -1.34 41.06 -28.28
N TYR A 846 -1.81 39.92 -28.78
CA TYR A 846 -1.45 39.40 -30.09
C TYR A 846 -1.75 40.41 -31.20
N VAL A 847 -2.90 41.08 -31.15
CA VAL A 847 -3.25 42.11 -32.14
C VAL A 847 -2.29 43.29 -32.10
N ASP A 848 -1.87 43.71 -30.91
CA ASP A 848 -0.91 44.82 -30.76
C ASP A 848 0.50 44.45 -31.24
N ASP A 849 0.93 43.20 -30.97
CA ASP A 849 2.25 42.69 -31.33
C ASP A 849 2.39 42.40 -32.84
N VAL A 850 1.32 41.91 -33.47
CA VAL A 850 1.35 41.45 -34.88
C VAL A 850 1.11 42.58 -35.87
N TRP A 851 0.18 43.50 -35.57
CA TRP A 851 -0.12 44.63 -36.44
C TRP A 851 0.43 45.93 -35.86
N SER A 852 1.49 46.44 -36.48
CA SER A 852 2.11 47.71 -36.14
C SER A 852 1.37 48.93 -36.71
N SER A 853 0.36 48.72 -37.57
CA SER A 853 -0.50 49.79 -38.10
C SER A 853 -1.47 50.29 -37.02
N GLY A 854 -1.33 51.55 -36.62
CA GLY A 854 -2.21 52.18 -35.62
C GLY A 854 -1.54 52.40 -34.25
N PRO A 855 -2.23 53.05 -33.30
CA PRO A 855 -1.66 53.37 -32.00
C PRO A 855 -1.39 52.10 -31.17
N SER A 856 -0.33 52.14 -30.35
CA SER A 856 0.04 51.06 -29.43
C SER A 856 -1.04 50.88 -28.37
N ILE A 857 -1.53 49.66 -28.19
CA ILE A 857 -2.54 49.34 -27.17
C ILE A 857 -1.87 49.09 -25.82
N LEU A 858 -0.73 48.40 -25.79
CA LEU A 858 0.05 48.20 -24.59
C LEU A 858 1.02 49.35 -24.33
N PRO A 859 1.25 49.72 -23.06
CA PRO A 859 2.30 50.66 -22.69
C PRO A 859 3.68 50.16 -23.13
N SER A 860 4.55 51.09 -23.56
CA SER A 860 5.94 50.82 -23.91
C SER A 860 6.78 50.47 -22.69
N GLU A 861 6.53 51.14 -21.56
CA GLU A 861 7.24 50.93 -20.31
C GLU A 861 6.82 49.63 -19.61
N PRO A 862 7.77 48.76 -19.19
CA PRO A 862 7.45 47.49 -18.54
C PRO A 862 6.60 47.63 -17.27
N TYR A 863 6.83 48.68 -16.47
CA TYR A 863 6.09 48.95 -15.25
C TYR A 863 4.62 49.29 -15.53
N ASP A 864 4.37 50.20 -16.48
CA ASP A 864 3.02 50.59 -16.86
C ASP A 864 2.27 49.42 -17.51
N ARG A 865 2.97 48.55 -18.25
CA ARG A 865 2.43 47.30 -18.80
C ARG A 865 2.01 46.31 -17.70
N ALA A 866 2.82 46.18 -16.65
CA ALA A 866 2.49 45.32 -15.50
C ALA A 866 1.25 45.85 -14.75
N ILE A 867 1.15 47.16 -14.55
CA ILE A 867 -0.02 47.81 -13.94
C ILE A 867 -1.28 47.57 -14.78
N ALA A 868 -1.21 47.77 -16.09
CA ALA A 868 -2.35 47.56 -16.98
C ALA A 868 -2.84 46.11 -16.94
N ARG A 869 -1.92 45.14 -16.91
CA ARG A 869 -2.24 43.71 -16.75
C ARG A 869 -2.86 43.40 -15.41
N PHE A 870 -2.32 43.93 -14.32
CA PHE A 870 -2.87 43.77 -12.97
C PHE A 870 -4.34 44.19 -12.89
N TRP A 871 -4.66 45.39 -13.39
CA TRP A 871 -6.04 45.89 -13.35
C TRP A 871 -6.97 45.16 -14.32
N ALA A 872 -6.49 44.73 -15.48
CA ALA A 872 -7.27 43.89 -16.39
C ALA A 872 -7.63 42.54 -15.74
N THR A 873 -6.70 41.93 -15.00
CA THR A 873 -6.96 40.70 -14.23
C THR A 873 -7.93 40.96 -13.08
N TYR A 874 -7.78 42.06 -12.33
CA TYR A 874 -8.75 42.44 -11.29
C TYR A 874 -10.18 42.57 -11.84
N LEU A 875 -10.33 43.14 -13.04
CA LEU A 875 -11.61 43.29 -13.71
C LEU A 875 -12.24 41.94 -14.07
N ASP A 876 -11.47 41.01 -14.61
CA ASP A 876 -11.94 39.69 -15.05
C ASP A 876 -12.24 38.74 -13.89
N ASP A 877 -11.36 38.72 -12.87
CA ASP A 877 -11.40 37.72 -11.82
C ASP A 877 -12.25 38.15 -10.62
N LYS A 878 -12.39 39.45 -10.39
CA LYS A 878 -13.08 39.98 -9.22
C LYS A 878 -14.28 40.84 -9.59
N TRP A 879 -14.08 41.91 -10.35
CA TRP A 879 -15.13 42.92 -10.52
C TRP A 879 -16.29 42.48 -11.41
N TYR A 880 -16.02 41.97 -12.62
CA TYR A 880 -17.07 41.54 -13.54
C TYR A 880 -17.88 40.32 -13.03
N PRO A 881 -17.28 39.30 -12.38
CA PRO A 881 -18.02 38.24 -11.73
C PRO A 881 -19.02 38.77 -10.69
N THR A 882 -18.62 39.73 -9.85
CA THR A 882 -19.53 40.37 -8.89
C THR A 882 -20.67 41.12 -9.59
N LEU A 883 -20.37 41.90 -10.64
CA LEU A 883 -21.39 42.57 -11.46
C LEU A 883 -22.37 41.57 -12.12
N ARG A 884 -21.88 40.41 -12.54
CA ARG A 884 -22.71 39.33 -13.09
C ARG A 884 -23.61 38.71 -12.02
N SER A 885 -23.09 38.49 -10.81
CA SER A 885 -23.84 37.90 -9.70
C SER A 885 -25.02 38.76 -9.24
N VAL A 886 -24.98 40.09 -9.40
CA VAL A 886 -26.13 40.98 -9.12
C VAL A 886 -27.41 40.52 -9.83
N ARG A 887 -27.29 40.03 -11.08
CA ARG A 887 -28.42 39.54 -11.87
C ARG A 887 -28.92 38.16 -11.44
N GLY A 888 -28.09 37.38 -10.75
CA GLY A 888 -28.42 36.05 -10.24
C GLY A 888 -28.81 36.01 -8.76
N ALA A 889 -28.78 37.16 -8.07
CA ALA A 889 -29.09 37.26 -6.64
C ALA A 889 -30.55 36.84 -6.36
N LYS A 890 -30.72 35.95 -5.36
CA LYS A 890 -32.02 35.34 -5.03
C LYS A 890 -32.88 36.22 -4.11
N GLY A 891 -32.28 37.19 -3.42
CA GLY A 891 -32.96 38.10 -2.50
C GLY A 891 -32.52 39.57 -2.64
N GLU A 892 -33.32 40.48 -2.10
CA GLU A 892 -33.08 41.93 -2.18
C GLU A 892 -31.84 42.37 -1.37
N ASP A 893 -31.61 41.77 -0.20
CA ASP A 893 -30.46 42.09 0.67
C ASP A 893 -29.14 41.62 0.07
N GLU A 894 -29.11 40.42 -0.50
CA GLU A 894 -27.96 39.89 -1.25
C GLU A 894 -27.64 40.80 -2.44
N ARG A 895 -28.68 41.23 -3.17
CA ARG A 895 -28.53 42.15 -4.30
C ARG A 895 -27.97 43.51 -3.86
N LYS A 896 -28.46 44.09 -2.76
CA LYS A 896 -27.94 45.36 -2.20
C LYS A 896 -26.46 45.23 -1.84
N LYS A 897 -26.06 44.14 -1.18
CA LYS A 897 -24.67 43.89 -0.82
C LYS A 897 -23.76 43.81 -2.06
N LEU A 898 -24.16 43.04 -3.07
CA LEU A 898 -23.40 42.89 -4.31
C LEU A 898 -23.29 44.22 -5.08
N ILE A 899 -24.35 45.04 -5.09
CA ILE A 899 -24.32 46.39 -5.67
C ILE A 899 -23.30 47.28 -4.96
N THR A 900 -23.25 47.23 -3.62
CA THR A 900 -22.24 47.97 -2.85
C THR A 900 -20.82 47.53 -3.21
N GLU A 901 -20.56 46.22 -3.29
CA GLU A 901 -19.24 45.69 -3.66
C GLU A 901 -18.82 46.09 -5.10
N VAL A 902 -19.76 46.11 -6.05
CA VAL A 902 -19.51 46.61 -7.41
C VAL A 902 -19.13 48.10 -7.40
N GLY A 903 -19.86 48.90 -6.60
CA GLY A 903 -19.60 50.32 -6.43
C GLY A 903 -18.23 50.61 -5.81
N GLU A 904 -17.83 49.86 -4.78
CA GLU A 904 -16.49 49.95 -4.19
C GLU A 904 -15.40 49.63 -5.22
N GLY A 905 -15.62 48.62 -6.07
CA GLY A 905 -14.70 48.32 -7.16
C GLY A 905 -14.59 49.44 -8.20
N LEU A 906 -15.68 50.16 -8.50
CA LEU A 906 -15.65 51.35 -9.35
C LEU A 906 -14.87 52.49 -8.70
N THR A 907 -14.97 52.69 -7.38
CA THR A 907 -14.16 53.71 -6.69
C THR A 907 -12.66 53.40 -6.73
N LEU A 908 -12.27 52.12 -6.67
CA LEU A 908 -10.88 51.72 -6.85
C LEU A 908 -10.38 51.98 -8.29
N LEU A 909 -11.25 51.78 -9.29
CA LEU A 909 -10.93 52.06 -10.69
C LEU A 909 -10.86 53.56 -10.98
N GLU A 910 -11.65 54.38 -10.31
CA GLU A 910 -11.56 55.85 -10.35
C GLU A 910 -10.18 56.31 -9.84
N ASP A 911 -9.74 55.79 -8.70
CA ASP A 911 -8.40 56.03 -8.15
C ASP A 911 -7.29 55.55 -9.09
N ALA A 912 -7.48 54.38 -9.72
CA ALA A 912 -6.55 53.84 -10.70
C ALA A 912 -6.45 54.76 -11.92
N LEU A 913 -7.59 55.21 -12.48
CA LEU A 913 -7.63 56.13 -13.61
C LEU A 913 -6.90 57.43 -13.29
N ASN A 914 -7.14 58.01 -12.11
CA ASN A 914 -6.48 59.24 -11.69
C ASN A 914 -4.95 59.08 -11.57
N LYS A 915 -4.48 57.91 -11.12
CA LYS A 915 -3.04 57.62 -10.98
C LYS A 915 -2.37 57.29 -12.30
N THR A 916 -3.00 56.48 -13.16
CA THR A 916 -2.36 55.97 -14.38
C THR A 916 -2.49 56.92 -15.57
N SER A 917 -3.61 57.64 -15.70
CA SER A 917 -3.82 58.58 -16.81
C SER A 917 -2.91 59.80 -16.74
N ARG A 918 -2.40 60.16 -15.56
CA ARG A 918 -1.65 61.40 -15.30
C ARG A 918 -2.40 62.65 -15.82
N GLY A 919 -3.74 62.65 -15.72
CA GLY A 919 -4.61 63.74 -16.18
C GLY A 919 -5.05 63.67 -17.64
N LYS A 920 -4.73 62.58 -18.35
CA LYS A 920 -5.13 62.33 -19.74
C LYS A 920 -6.48 61.60 -19.84
N ASP A 921 -6.96 61.43 -21.07
CA ASP A 921 -8.33 61.00 -21.34
C ASP A 921 -8.60 59.50 -21.09
N PHE A 922 -7.56 58.66 -21.10
CA PHE A 922 -7.63 57.20 -20.97
C PHE A 922 -6.62 56.65 -19.94
N PHE A 923 -6.80 55.41 -19.49
CA PHE A 923 -5.94 54.80 -18.45
C PHE A 923 -4.46 54.74 -18.87
N GLY A 924 -4.19 54.55 -20.16
CA GLY A 924 -2.84 54.50 -20.75
C GLY A 924 -2.34 55.83 -21.34
N GLY A 925 -3.12 56.92 -21.26
CA GLY A 925 -2.74 58.24 -21.77
C GLY A 925 -3.78 58.87 -22.70
N ASP A 926 -3.35 59.36 -23.86
CA ASP A 926 -4.21 60.12 -24.80
C ASP A 926 -5.04 59.24 -25.74
N GLN A 927 -4.74 57.93 -25.79
CA GLN A 927 -5.37 56.95 -26.68
C GLN A 927 -5.93 55.78 -25.87
N ILE A 928 -6.90 55.06 -26.46
CA ILE A 928 -7.46 53.85 -25.85
C ILE A 928 -6.35 52.79 -25.68
N GLY A 929 -6.04 52.45 -24.43
CA GLY A 929 -5.04 51.45 -24.10
C GLY A 929 -5.64 50.10 -23.67
N TYR A 930 -4.75 49.18 -23.28
CA TYR A 930 -5.09 47.82 -22.87
C TYR A 930 -6.16 47.76 -21.76
N LEU A 931 -6.01 48.59 -20.73
CA LEU A 931 -6.95 48.64 -19.60
C LEU A 931 -8.30 49.25 -19.99
N ASP A 932 -8.29 50.26 -20.88
CA ASP A 932 -9.51 50.86 -21.40
C ASP A 932 -10.35 49.83 -22.16
N ILE A 933 -9.72 48.98 -22.99
CA ILE A 933 -10.39 47.88 -23.70
C ILE A 933 -10.91 46.84 -22.70
N ALA A 934 -10.11 46.48 -21.70
CA ALA A 934 -10.47 45.48 -20.70
C ALA A 934 -11.67 45.89 -19.84
N PHE A 935 -11.76 47.16 -19.44
CA PHE A 935 -12.87 47.68 -18.64
C PHE A 935 -14.06 48.08 -19.50
N GLY A 936 -13.81 48.79 -20.60
CA GLY A 936 -14.84 49.40 -21.44
C GLY A 936 -15.81 48.41 -22.07
N CYS A 937 -15.36 47.18 -22.37
CA CYS A 937 -16.24 46.13 -22.87
C CYS A 937 -17.36 45.73 -21.89
N PHE A 938 -17.20 46.00 -20.60
CA PHE A 938 -18.23 45.71 -19.59
C PHE A 938 -19.27 46.81 -19.44
N LEU A 939 -19.07 48.00 -20.02
CA LEU A 939 -19.98 49.14 -19.89
C LEU A 939 -21.41 48.82 -20.34
N GLY A 940 -21.57 48.02 -21.40
CA GLY A 940 -22.90 47.57 -21.84
C GLY A 940 -23.62 46.76 -20.77
N TRP A 941 -22.92 45.82 -20.12
CA TRP A 941 -23.47 44.99 -19.05
C TRP A 941 -23.63 45.74 -17.73
N LEU A 942 -22.83 46.78 -17.47
CA LEU A 942 -23.03 47.69 -16.35
C LEU A 942 -24.35 48.45 -16.52
N ARG A 943 -24.59 49.06 -17.70
CA ARG A 943 -25.85 49.78 -18.00
C ARG A 943 -27.08 48.88 -17.95
N VAL A 944 -26.94 47.61 -18.36
CA VAL A 944 -28.00 46.60 -18.20
C VAL A 944 -28.32 46.39 -16.72
N THR A 945 -27.29 46.25 -15.87
CA THR A 945 -27.49 46.11 -14.43
C THR A 945 -28.15 47.36 -13.83
N GLU A 946 -27.74 48.56 -14.23
CA GLU A 946 -28.41 49.81 -13.81
C GLU A 946 -29.89 49.84 -14.22
N SER A 947 -30.21 49.45 -15.46
CA SER A 947 -31.59 49.39 -15.96
C SER A 947 -32.45 48.34 -15.23
N LEU A 948 -31.88 47.18 -14.91
CA LEU A 948 -32.59 46.10 -14.22
C LEU A 948 -32.78 46.36 -12.72
N THR A 949 -31.88 47.11 -12.09
CA THR A 949 -31.89 47.34 -10.63
C THR A 949 -32.45 48.72 -10.26
N GLY A 950 -32.49 49.66 -11.19
CA GLY A 950 -32.84 51.06 -10.93
C GLY A 950 -31.74 51.86 -10.21
N VAL A 951 -30.58 51.25 -9.93
CA VAL A 951 -29.46 51.91 -9.24
C VAL A 951 -28.44 52.38 -10.27
N LYS A 952 -28.09 53.67 -10.25
CA LYS A 952 -26.94 54.17 -11.03
C LYS A 952 -25.64 53.75 -10.34
N LEU A 953 -24.80 53.02 -11.07
CA LEU A 953 -23.49 52.51 -10.61
C LEU A 953 -22.37 53.47 -10.99
N LEU A 954 -22.41 54.04 -12.20
CA LEU A 954 -21.55 55.17 -12.57
C LEU A 954 -22.22 56.48 -12.11
N ASP A 955 -21.63 57.07 -11.08
CA ASP A 955 -22.19 58.21 -10.37
C ASP A 955 -21.32 59.46 -10.57
N GLN A 956 -21.94 60.58 -10.95
CA GLN A 956 -21.22 61.83 -11.26
C GLN A 956 -20.55 62.45 -10.03
N VAL A 957 -21.01 62.12 -8.83
CA VAL A 957 -20.47 62.60 -7.55
C VAL A 957 -19.34 61.68 -7.07
N LYS A 958 -19.51 60.35 -7.18
CA LYS A 958 -18.52 59.38 -6.66
C LYS A 958 -17.41 59.01 -7.65
N THR A 959 -17.74 58.93 -8.94
CA THR A 959 -16.81 58.47 -9.99
C THR A 959 -16.83 59.43 -11.20
N PRO A 960 -16.52 60.73 -11.01
CA PRO A 960 -16.64 61.75 -12.05
C PRO A 960 -15.68 61.52 -13.24
N CYS A 961 -14.48 60.99 -13.01
CA CYS A 961 -13.51 60.72 -14.07
C CYS A 961 -13.94 59.53 -14.92
N LEU A 962 -14.43 58.45 -14.28
CA LEU A 962 -14.93 57.28 -15.00
C LEU A 962 -16.18 57.60 -15.83
N VAL A 963 -17.07 58.52 -15.39
CA VAL A 963 -18.22 58.94 -16.22
C VAL A 963 -17.74 59.61 -17.51
N LYS A 964 -16.84 60.60 -17.41
CA LYS A 964 -16.27 61.28 -18.58
C LYS A 964 -15.49 60.32 -19.48
N TRP A 965 -14.72 59.42 -18.88
CA TRP A 965 -14.00 58.37 -19.60
C TRP A 965 -14.96 57.46 -20.36
N ALA A 966 -16.05 57.00 -19.74
CA ALA A 966 -17.03 56.11 -20.38
C ALA A 966 -17.73 56.78 -21.57
N GLU A 967 -18.03 58.08 -21.47
CA GLU A 967 -18.58 58.88 -22.58
C GLU A 967 -17.60 58.95 -23.75
N ARG A 968 -16.33 59.30 -23.49
CA ARG A 968 -15.27 59.38 -24.50
C ARG A 968 -14.98 58.03 -25.14
N PHE A 969 -14.87 56.98 -24.33
CA PHE A 969 -14.63 55.62 -24.79
C PHE A 969 -15.74 55.14 -25.72
N CYS A 970 -17.01 55.34 -25.35
CA CYS A 970 -18.15 54.95 -26.19
C CYS A 970 -18.29 55.82 -27.46
N ALA A 971 -17.85 57.08 -27.43
CA ALA A 971 -17.88 57.98 -28.59
C ALA A 971 -16.77 57.70 -29.61
N HIS A 972 -15.71 56.98 -29.22
CA HIS A 972 -14.57 56.70 -30.07
C HIS A 972 -14.95 55.82 -31.29
N GLY A 973 -14.46 56.17 -32.48
CA GLY A 973 -14.83 55.50 -33.74
C GLY A 973 -14.58 53.99 -33.76
N ALA A 974 -13.51 53.53 -33.12
CA ALA A 974 -13.20 52.09 -33.00
C ALA A 974 -14.16 51.30 -32.09
N VAL A 975 -14.91 51.98 -31.22
CA VAL A 975 -15.74 51.38 -30.17
C VAL A 975 -17.24 51.52 -30.48
N LYS A 976 -17.64 52.66 -31.07
CA LYS A 976 -19.04 53.06 -31.30
C LYS A 976 -19.89 51.96 -31.95
N ASP A 977 -19.36 51.27 -32.95
CA ASP A 977 -20.08 50.24 -33.72
C ASP A 977 -19.92 48.82 -33.13
N VAL A 978 -19.07 48.65 -32.12
CA VAL A 978 -18.87 47.39 -31.39
C VAL A 978 -19.80 47.30 -30.18
N MET A 979 -20.06 48.42 -29.52
CA MET A 979 -20.90 48.47 -28.32
C MET A 979 -22.38 48.24 -28.69
N PRO A 980 -23.03 47.23 -28.11
CA PRO A 980 -24.43 46.92 -28.42
C PRO A 980 -25.37 47.96 -27.80
N GLN A 981 -26.54 48.13 -28.42
CA GLN A 981 -27.63 48.94 -27.87
C GLN A 981 -28.08 48.36 -26.52
N THR A 982 -28.23 49.24 -25.52
CA THR A 982 -28.54 48.84 -24.14
C THR A 982 -29.88 48.10 -24.09
N GLU A 983 -30.89 48.56 -24.83
CA GLU A 983 -32.23 47.97 -24.89
C GLU A 983 -32.16 46.50 -25.35
N LYS A 984 -31.40 46.25 -26.43
CA LYS A 984 -31.20 44.90 -27.00
C LYS A 984 -30.49 43.97 -26.02
N LEU A 985 -29.50 44.47 -25.25
CA LEU A 985 -28.85 43.68 -24.21
C LEU A 985 -29.75 43.43 -23.00
N VAL A 986 -30.63 44.37 -22.62
CA VAL A 986 -31.58 44.20 -21.52
C VAL A 986 -32.61 43.11 -21.85
N GLU A 987 -33.15 43.11 -23.07
CA GLU A 987 -34.03 42.03 -23.55
C GLU A 987 -33.32 40.67 -23.54
N PHE A 988 -32.08 40.64 -24.02
CA PHE A 988 -31.25 39.44 -23.99
C PHE A 988 -30.98 38.94 -22.56
N ALA A 989 -30.71 39.84 -21.62
CA ALA A 989 -30.51 39.51 -20.21
C ALA A 989 -31.80 38.94 -19.57
N LYS A 990 -32.97 39.53 -19.86
CA LYS A 990 -34.27 39.02 -19.40
C LYS A 990 -34.54 37.60 -19.91
N MET A 991 -34.23 37.33 -21.19
CA MET A 991 -34.35 36.01 -21.78
C MET A 991 -33.46 34.97 -21.07
N LEU A 992 -32.21 35.31 -20.75
CA LEU A 992 -31.30 34.42 -20.02
C LEU A 992 -31.79 34.13 -18.59
N MET A 993 -32.29 35.16 -17.89
CA MET A 993 -32.86 34.99 -16.55
C MET A 993 -34.09 34.06 -16.57
N ALA A 994 -34.97 34.21 -17.56
CA ALA A 994 -36.13 33.33 -17.74
C ALA A 994 -35.73 31.88 -18.03
N LYS A 995 -34.72 31.65 -18.88
CA LYS A 995 -34.18 30.31 -19.14
C LYS A 995 -33.54 29.66 -17.90
N MET A 996 -32.83 30.44 -17.08
CA MET A 996 -32.25 29.95 -15.83
C MET A 996 -33.34 29.56 -14.82
N ALA A 997 -34.40 30.36 -14.69
CA ALA A 997 -35.55 30.05 -13.84
C ALA A 997 -36.34 28.82 -14.31
N ALA A 998 -36.41 28.55 -15.62
CA ALA A 998 -37.06 27.36 -16.17
C ALA A 998 -36.22 26.07 -16.05
N SER A 999 -34.92 26.17 -15.76
CA SER A 999 -33.98 25.03 -15.66
C SER A 999 -33.75 24.52 -14.24
N THR A 1000 -34.33 25.17 -13.23
CA THR A 1000 -34.40 24.66 -11.86
C THR A 1000 -35.61 23.72 -11.73
N PRO A 1001 -35.43 22.42 -11.45
CA PRO A 1001 -36.55 21.55 -11.15
C PRO A 1001 -37.17 21.99 -9.82
N ASN A 1002 -38.50 22.17 -9.82
CA ASN A 1002 -39.30 22.27 -8.60
C ASN A 1002 -39.30 20.94 -7.84
#